data_AF-A0A3N4LE18-F1
#
_entry.id   AF-A0A3N4LE18-F1
#
_cell.length_a   1.000
_cell.length_b   1.000
_cell.length_c   1.000
_cell.angle_alpha   90.00
_cell.angle_beta   90.00
_cell.angle_gamma   90.00
#
_symmetry.space_group_name_H-M   'P 1'
#
loop_
_entity.id
_entity.type
_entity.pdbx_description
1 polymer ?
#
loop_
_entity_poly.entity_id
_entity_poly.type
_entity_poly.pdbx_seq_one_letter_code
_entity_poly.pdbx_strand_id
1 'polypeptide(L)'
;PSTNPYLSKRLFHESLLDVTYCDFRDSGTSDQRGAIEIFEAIFTRIETKHGQLITDLMEAEKRVIEREKHEIEMENLKMKHEMEMEKRTMKHEMKMEKHKMEMEIIKMEDKWRREKHKNEMLQFHHLQASKQQNKSEHYTRESRATWDNKAVRIEGEPPGWDKSSLTAEQEQGLLAQISTVSLNEDTPETLCYALQQVVSNFVKNVKCYVTAYIDGDAPDITICCANSDKPLEVLTYGIIEVKRPAETLDTTTNLTQLKHYILSLMQAQQGRKCFWGLLTNMKENILVTIEPFDRTGNKDDITKYSPLTWPAVIEFIRYSMEVPYCSPPSLHFATKLGVIQDVVGSSTKWSLGEFFIPGDKTKTMVVKNSILVVRNSILSLPEHYHIHELRVLRHLTASRKIKEAPSSILRLVWDPALKFGRDDRDMLVDGMYPRRLRQGWFANDSWNIDDRYEDPWDRDPESDNPLPRVQFGITPVGLPFDLADFKTPGDFRVAMDSLLDGLDWLHTTARILHRDIRPANVIVDRSTKLPVIIDFDCACMNPDISGNVQSTYAGGLICVPPKVIALALKAFEDGDDPVIRRICYKPEPSDDLVAFVLLVLAMLYPKQFSNFPACRLHDEGSFEEVEALSRFHNDIEASTMWGTIWANALEGNLEGLRQIRDFGLWPTKGTTGN
;
A
#
# COMPACT_ATOMS: atom_id res chain seq x y z
N PRO A 1 18.94 75.71 17.02
CA PRO A 1 20.08 76.46 17.59
C PRO A 1 21.37 75.64 17.42
N SER A 2 22.28 76.11 16.57
CA SER A 2 23.40 75.35 15.97
C SER A 2 24.38 74.75 17.00
N THR A 3 24.31 73.43 17.17
CA THR A 3 25.26 72.60 17.91
C THR A 3 26.39 72.16 16.98
N ASN A 4 27.30 73.10 16.65
CA ASN A 4 28.58 72.70 16.08
C ASN A 4 29.65 72.82 17.19
N PRO A 5 30.04 71.71 17.86
CA PRO A 5 31.05 71.73 18.92
C PRO A 5 32.42 72.21 18.42
N TYR A 6 32.65 72.23 17.10
CA TYR A 6 33.86 72.83 16.52
C TYR A 6 33.82 74.37 16.53
N LEU A 7 32.65 75.00 16.50
CA LEU A 7 32.54 76.48 16.57
C LEU A 7 32.82 76.99 17.98
N SER A 8 32.33 76.31 19.03
CA SER A 8 32.56 76.73 20.42
C SER A 8 34.02 76.54 20.85
N LYS A 9 34.66 75.42 20.45
CA LYS A 9 36.10 75.21 20.65
C LYS A 9 36.93 76.27 19.95
N ARG A 10 36.59 76.63 18.71
CA ARG A 10 37.33 77.63 17.93
C ARG A 10 37.22 79.02 18.53
N LEU A 11 36.02 79.44 18.96
CA LEU A 11 35.80 80.71 19.66
C LEU A 11 36.51 80.78 21.01
N PHE A 12 36.55 79.66 21.76
CA PHE A 12 37.28 79.58 23.02
C PHE A 12 38.79 79.70 22.81
N HIS A 13 39.35 79.03 21.78
CA HIS A 13 40.78 79.12 21.45
C HIS A 13 41.17 80.50 20.90
N GLU A 14 40.36 81.13 20.06
CA GLU A 14 40.62 82.47 19.53
C GLU A 14 40.56 83.53 20.65
N SER A 15 39.59 83.43 21.57
CA SER A 15 39.51 84.32 22.74
C SER A 15 40.66 84.10 23.73
N LEU A 16 41.14 82.86 23.91
CA LEU A 16 42.29 82.57 24.76
C LEU A 16 43.56 83.18 24.17
N LEU A 17 43.76 83.03 22.86
CA LEU A 17 44.89 83.58 22.12
C LEU A 17 44.93 85.10 22.20
N ASP A 18 43.79 85.78 22.02
CA ASP A 18 43.70 87.24 22.12
C ASP A 18 44.03 87.75 23.53
N VAL A 19 43.57 87.07 24.58
CA VAL A 19 43.90 87.42 25.97
C VAL A 19 45.39 87.21 26.25
N THR A 20 45.96 86.06 25.87
CA THR A 20 47.41 85.83 26.01
C THR A 20 48.27 86.79 25.20
N TYR A 21 47.80 87.22 24.02
CA TYR A 21 48.53 88.16 23.17
C TYR A 21 48.51 89.59 23.74
N CYS A 22 47.39 90.03 24.30
CA CYS A 22 47.29 91.33 24.97
C CYS A 22 48.19 91.39 26.21
N ASP A 23 48.14 90.37 27.07
CA ASP A 23 48.95 90.32 28.30
C ASP A 23 50.46 90.19 27.99
N PHE A 24 50.82 89.46 26.93
CA PHE A 24 52.21 89.36 26.48
C PHE A 24 52.73 90.70 25.95
N ARG A 25 51.95 91.40 25.11
CA ARG A 25 52.32 92.69 24.53
C ARG A 25 52.51 93.77 25.60
N ASP A 26 51.66 93.79 26.61
CA ASP A 26 51.68 94.83 27.65
C ASP A 26 52.77 94.58 28.73
N SER A 27 53.42 93.40 28.72
CA SER A 27 54.49 93.04 29.68
C SER A 27 55.87 93.64 29.39
N GLY A 28 56.13 94.13 28.18
CA GLY A 28 57.34 94.88 27.82
C GLY A 28 58.69 94.15 27.96
N THR A 29 58.71 92.82 28.01
CA THR A 29 59.93 92.03 28.25
C THR A 29 60.62 91.60 26.94
N SER A 30 61.94 91.80 26.83
CA SER A 30 62.77 91.37 25.68
C SER A 30 63.57 90.09 25.94
N ASP A 31 63.37 89.42 27.08
CA ASP A 31 64.03 88.16 27.45
C ASP A 31 63.04 86.98 27.34
N GLN A 32 63.41 85.98 26.54
CA GLN A 32 62.64 84.76 26.30
C GLN A 32 62.32 83.98 27.58
N ARG A 33 63.12 84.11 28.64
CA ARG A 33 62.93 83.34 29.88
C ARG A 33 61.79 83.89 30.74
N GLY A 34 61.65 85.22 30.82
CA GLY A 34 60.55 85.86 31.56
C GLY A 34 59.18 85.71 30.88
N ALA A 35 59.17 85.63 29.54
CA ALA A 35 57.97 85.33 28.76
C ALA A 35 57.37 83.97 29.11
N ILE A 36 58.22 82.93 29.21
CA ILE A 36 57.80 81.56 29.48
C ILE A 36 57.17 81.44 30.87
N GLU A 37 57.75 82.08 31.90
CA GLU A 37 57.21 82.05 33.26
C GLU A 37 55.83 82.73 33.36
N ILE A 38 55.61 83.82 32.60
CA ILE A 38 54.29 84.50 32.54
C ILE A 38 53.26 83.61 31.83
N PHE A 39 53.63 82.98 30.72
CA PHE A 39 52.76 82.04 30.02
C PHE A 39 52.39 80.83 30.89
N GLU A 40 53.36 80.24 31.60
CA GLU A 40 53.11 79.13 32.52
C GLU A 40 52.18 79.54 33.68
N ALA A 41 52.33 80.75 34.22
CA ALA A 41 51.44 81.26 35.27
C ALA A 41 50.01 81.48 34.77
N ILE A 42 49.84 82.01 33.55
CA ILE A 42 48.52 82.23 32.93
C ILE A 42 47.84 80.88 32.62
N PHE A 43 48.58 79.93 32.02
CA PHE A 43 48.06 78.60 31.74
C PHE A 43 47.65 77.87 33.00
N THR A 44 48.49 77.87 34.04
CA THR A 44 48.18 77.26 35.33
C THR A 44 46.89 77.87 35.91
N ARG A 45 46.69 79.18 35.79
CA ARG A 45 45.51 79.86 36.32
C ARG A 45 44.24 79.54 35.53
N ILE A 46 44.34 79.38 34.21
CA ILE A 46 43.24 78.96 33.34
C ILE A 46 42.85 77.50 33.65
N GLU A 47 43.83 76.60 33.77
CA GLU A 47 43.62 75.20 34.12
C GLU A 47 42.99 75.07 35.51
N THR A 48 43.46 75.84 36.50
CA THR A 48 42.91 75.79 37.86
C THR A 48 41.49 76.34 37.93
N LYS A 49 41.16 77.39 37.15
CA LYS A 49 39.85 78.06 37.24
C LYS A 49 38.78 77.41 36.36
N HIS A 50 39.17 76.79 35.25
CA HIS A 50 38.23 76.17 34.30
C HIS A 50 38.26 74.64 34.30
N GLY A 51 39.27 74.00 34.88
CA GLY A 51 39.35 72.54 34.98
C GLY A 51 38.23 71.92 35.79
N GLN A 52 37.85 72.53 36.92
CA GLN A 52 36.70 72.07 37.72
C GLN A 52 35.38 72.23 36.94
N LEU A 53 35.20 73.35 36.24
CA LEU A 53 33.99 73.62 35.48
C LEU A 53 33.79 72.63 34.32
N ILE A 54 34.88 72.27 33.63
CA ILE A 54 34.85 71.27 32.54
C ILE A 54 34.52 69.89 33.12
N THR A 55 35.10 69.53 34.26
CA THR A 55 34.82 68.25 34.93
C THR A 55 33.35 68.15 35.35
N ASP A 56 32.82 69.22 35.95
CA ASP A 56 31.42 69.29 36.38
C ASP A 56 30.45 69.24 35.19
N LEU A 57 30.79 69.88 34.06
CA LEU A 57 30.01 69.83 32.82
C LEU A 57 30.02 68.43 32.19
N MET A 58 31.17 67.74 32.17
CA MET A 58 31.26 66.37 31.66
C MET A 58 30.45 65.40 32.53
N GLU A 59 30.48 65.55 33.85
CA GLU A 59 29.64 64.74 34.74
C GLU A 59 28.14 65.07 34.61
N ALA A 60 27.78 66.32 34.36
CA ALA A 60 26.39 66.71 34.10
C ALA A 60 25.90 66.12 32.77
N GLU A 61 26.70 66.19 31.71
CA GLU A 61 26.38 65.62 30.40
C GLU A 61 26.25 64.09 30.48
N LYS A 62 27.16 63.41 31.19
CA LYS A 62 27.06 61.98 31.43
C LYS A 62 25.76 61.60 32.15
N ARG A 63 25.34 62.38 33.15
CA ARG A 63 24.07 62.17 33.88
C ARG A 63 22.82 62.44 33.05
N VAL A 64 22.91 63.25 31.99
CA VAL A 64 21.81 63.46 31.03
C VAL A 64 21.73 62.27 30.07
N ILE A 65 22.86 61.83 29.53
CA ILE A 65 22.93 60.68 28.62
C ILE A 65 22.45 59.39 29.31
N GLU A 66 22.83 59.17 30.57
CA GLU A 66 22.37 57.99 31.33
C GLU A 66 20.86 58.02 31.58
N ARG A 67 20.28 59.20 31.81
CA ARG A 67 18.82 59.36 31.95
C ARG A 67 18.08 59.08 30.65
N GLU A 68 18.53 59.67 29.54
CA GLU A 68 17.93 59.43 28.22
C GLU A 68 18.03 57.96 27.81
N LYS A 69 19.17 57.30 28.09
CA LYS A 69 19.33 55.87 27.83
C LYS A 69 18.35 55.03 28.62
N HIS A 70 18.13 55.36 29.90
CA HIS A 70 17.18 54.63 30.75
C HIS A 70 15.73 54.84 30.30
N GLU A 71 15.40 56.04 29.83
CA GLU A 71 14.07 56.37 29.32
C GLU A 71 13.75 55.61 28.02
N ILE A 72 14.70 55.55 27.09
CA ILE A 72 14.60 54.74 25.85
C ILE A 72 14.46 53.24 26.17
N GLU A 73 15.18 52.75 27.18
CA GLU A 73 15.11 51.34 27.58
C GLU A 73 13.73 50.99 28.17
N MET A 74 13.16 51.89 28.99
CA MET A 74 11.80 51.74 29.53
C MET A 74 10.73 51.79 28.43
N GLU A 75 10.89 52.66 27.44
CA GLU A 75 9.96 52.76 26.31
C GLU A 75 10.01 51.51 25.42
N ASN A 76 11.21 50.97 25.15
CA ASN A 76 11.39 49.70 24.44
C ASN A 76 10.77 48.51 25.19
N LEU A 77 10.89 48.46 26.52
CA LEU A 77 10.25 47.43 27.34
C LEU A 77 8.72 47.53 27.27
N LYS A 78 8.18 48.76 27.31
CA LYS A 78 6.74 48.99 27.19
C LYS A 78 6.19 48.56 25.83
N MET A 79 6.86 48.95 24.74
CA MET A 79 6.50 48.57 23.37
C MET A 79 6.59 47.06 23.14
N LYS A 80 7.60 46.39 23.72
CA LYS A 80 7.73 44.94 23.66
C LYS A 80 6.57 44.23 24.39
N HIS A 81 6.18 44.73 25.56
CA HIS A 81 5.05 44.18 26.30
C HIS A 81 3.73 44.37 25.54
N GLU A 82 3.54 45.53 24.91
CA GLU A 82 2.35 45.85 24.11
C GLU A 82 2.22 44.95 22.87
N MET A 83 3.31 44.76 22.10
CA MET A 83 3.34 43.79 20.99
C MET A 83 3.07 42.35 21.45
N GLU A 84 3.55 41.96 22.63
CA GLU A 84 3.33 40.61 23.14
C GLU A 84 1.87 40.41 23.57
N MET A 85 1.25 41.43 24.15
CA MET A 85 -0.18 41.43 24.45
C MET A 85 -1.00 41.35 23.16
N GLU A 86 -0.70 42.17 22.15
CA GLU A 86 -1.39 42.17 20.86
C GLU A 86 -1.26 40.82 20.14
N LYS A 87 -0.07 40.20 20.17
CA LYS A 87 0.15 38.84 19.65
C LYS A 87 -0.69 37.80 20.38
N ARG A 88 -0.89 37.94 21.70
CA ARG A 88 -1.75 37.04 22.49
C ARG A 88 -3.22 37.25 22.11
N THR A 89 -3.67 38.49 21.92
CA THR A 89 -5.05 38.79 21.49
C THR A 89 -5.32 38.22 20.10
N MET A 90 -4.42 38.46 19.14
CA MET A 90 -4.57 37.97 17.77
C MET A 90 -4.55 36.43 17.71
N LYS A 91 -3.71 35.78 18.54
CA LYS A 91 -3.71 34.31 18.68
C LYS A 91 -5.02 33.79 19.27
N HIS A 92 -5.62 34.51 20.21
CA HIS A 92 -6.91 34.15 20.80
C HIS A 92 -8.05 34.29 19.79
N GLU A 93 -8.08 35.40 19.03
CA GLU A 93 -9.07 35.62 17.97
C GLU A 93 -8.96 34.56 16.85
N MET A 94 -7.74 34.25 16.41
CA MET A 94 -7.52 33.20 15.42
C MET A 94 -7.95 31.82 15.94
N LYS A 95 -7.77 31.55 17.23
CA LYS A 95 -8.26 30.31 17.88
C LYS A 95 -9.78 30.27 17.93
N MET A 96 -10.45 31.40 18.21
CA MET A 96 -11.90 31.50 18.21
C MET A 96 -12.50 31.33 16.81
N GLU A 97 -11.87 31.91 15.79
CA GLU A 97 -12.34 31.75 14.40
C GLU A 97 -12.05 30.34 13.87
N LYS A 98 -10.91 29.75 14.23
CA LYS A 98 -10.63 28.32 13.96
C LYS A 98 -11.69 27.43 14.61
N HIS A 99 -11.99 27.65 15.89
CA HIS A 99 -13.03 26.88 16.59
C HIS A 99 -14.41 27.07 15.96
N LYS A 100 -14.73 28.26 15.46
CA LYS A 100 -15.97 28.53 14.74
C LYS A 100 -16.03 27.79 13.41
N MET A 101 -14.93 27.76 12.64
CA MET A 101 -14.83 26.95 11.41
C MET A 101 -14.90 25.45 11.71
N GLU A 102 -14.22 24.97 12.75
CA GLU A 102 -14.32 23.58 13.22
C GLU A 102 -15.77 23.23 13.61
N MET A 103 -16.48 24.12 14.30
CA MET A 103 -17.89 23.92 14.63
C MET A 103 -18.79 23.92 13.38
N GLU A 104 -18.44 24.65 12.33
CA GLU A 104 -19.14 24.58 11.04
C GLU A 104 -18.81 23.29 10.28
N ILE A 105 -17.55 22.85 10.29
CA ILE A 105 -17.13 21.56 9.73
C ILE A 105 -17.83 20.43 10.48
N ILE A 106 -17.85 20.42 11.81
CA ILE A 106 -18.57 19.44 12.63
C ILE A 106 -20.07 19.49 12.32
N LYS A 107 -20.67 20.66 12.10
CA LYS A 107 -22.08 20.75 11.66
C LYS A 107 -22.29 20.18 10.26
N MET A 108 -21.35 20.39 9.34
CA MET A 108 -21.39 19.83 7.98
C MET A 108 -21.14 18.33 7.99
N GLU A 109 -20.22 17.84 8.81
CA GLU A 109 -19.92 16.44 9.05
C GLU A 109 -21.03 15.75 9.82
N ASP A 110 -21.75 16.40 10.73
CA ASP A 110 -22.93 15.85 11.39
C ASP A 110 -24.13 15.84 10.46
N LYS A 111 -24.22 16.80 9.55
CA LYS A 111 -25.21 16.78 8.47
C LYS A 111 -24.88 15.66 7.48
N TRP A 112 -23.62 15.53 7.09
CA TRP A 112 -23.13 14.48 6.21
C TRP A 112 -23.20 13.11 6.89
N ARG A 113 -22.89 13.00 8.19
CA ARG A 113 -23.06 11.79 9.01
C ARG A 113 -24.53 11.48 9.21
N ARG A 114 -25.42 12.46 9.33
CA ARG A 114 -26.87 12.18 9.35
C ARG A 114 -27.36 11.70 7.99
N GLU A 115 -26.88 12.27 6.89
CA GLU A 115 -27.22 11.82 5.54
C GLU A 115 -26.59 10.46 5.22
N LYS A 116 -25.34 10.25 5.63
CA LYS A 116 -24.61 8.99 5.56
C LYS A 116 -25.23 7.96 6.47
N HIS A 117 -25.62 8.28 7.69
CA HIS A 117 -26.35 7.39 8.60
C HIS A 117 -27.76 7.11 8.10
N LYS A 118 -28.39 8.01 7.34
CA LYS A 118 -29.67 7.77 6.67
C LYS A 118 -29.49 6.88 5.44
N ASN A 119 -28.41 7.04 4.68
CA ASN A 119 -28.00 6.17 3.59
C ASN A 119 -27.46 4.81 4.08
N GLU A 120 -26.79 4.79 5.22
CA GLU A 120 -26.29 3.62 5.93
C GLU A 120 -27.44 2.95 6.65
N MET A 121 -28.46 3.66 7.15
CA MET A 121 -29.72 3.07 7.63
C MET A 121 -30.55 2.54 6.47
N LEU A 122 -30.54 3.17 5.29
CA LEU A 122 -31.13 2.59 4.07
C LEU A 122 -30.34 1.36 3.62
N GLN A 123 -29.01 1.43 3.67
CA GLN A 123 -28.11 0.30 3.40
C GLN A 123 -28.15 -0.75 4.50
N PHE A 124 -28.46 -0.41 5.76
CA PHE A 124 -28.57 -1.28 6.93
C PHE A 124 -29.99 -1.81 7.09
N HIS A 125 -31.01 -1.16 6.56
CA HIS A 125 -32.30 -1.78 6.28
C HIS A 125 -32.18 -2.73 5.09
N HIS A 126 -31.40 -2.38 4.05
CA HIS A 126 -30.98 -3.34 3.02
C HIS A 126 -30.05 -4.44 3.58
N LEU A 127 -29.16 -4.13 4.52
CA LEU A 127 -28.21 -5.07 5.09
C LEU A 127 -28.85 -5.91 6.17
N GLN A 128 -29.85 -5.42 6.92
CA GLN A 128 -30.66 -6.20 7.85
C GLN A 128 -31.68 -7.04 7.09
N ALA A 129 -32.21 -6.56 5.96
CA ALA A 129 -32.86 -7.44 5.00
C ALA A 129 -31.88 -8.53 4.50
N SER A 130 -30.59 -8.21 4.28
CA SER A 130 -29.56 -9.20 3.90
C SER A 130 -28.96 -10.03 5.06
N LYS A 131 -29.02 -9.55 6.31
CA LYS A 131 -28.38 -10.15 7.51
C LYS A 131 -29.39 -10.93 8.33
N GLN A 132 -30.69 -10.61 8.28
CA GLN A 132 -31.72 -11.61 8.59
C GLN A 132 -31.68 -12.78 7.58
N GLN A 133 -31.04 -12.63 6.41
CA GLN A 133 -30.77 -13.73 5.47
C GLN A 133 -29.43 -14.47 5.67
N ASN A 134 -28.48 -13.97 6.49
CA ASN A 134 -27.10 -14.51 6.58
C ASN A 134 -26.70 -15.12 7.94
N LYS A 135 -27.67 -15.48 8.80
CA LYS A 135 -27.46 -16.49 9.84
C LYS A 135 -27.98 -17.82 9.31
N SER A 136 -27.09 -18.73 8.89
CA SER A 136 -27.20 -20.21 8.75
C SER A 136 -28.56 -20.92 8.54
N GLU A 137 -29.61 -20.23 8.12
CA GLU A 137 -30.98 -20.69 7.97
C GLU A 137 -31.73 -19.73 7.01
N HIS A 138 -31.21 -19.41 5.82
CA HIS A 138 -32.03 -18.96 4.68
C HIS A 138 -31.28 -18.85 3.32
N TYR A 139 -30.43 -19.84 2.99
CA TYR A 139 -30.66 -20.56 1.72
C TYR A 139 -31.46 -21.82 2.05
N THR A 140 -32.55 -21.67 2.81
CA THR A 140 -33.62 -22.64 2.68
C THR A 140 -34.05 -22.60 1.22
N ARG A 141 -34.66 -23.71 0.81
CA ARG A 141 -35.20 -24.04 -0.51
C ARG A 141 -35.92 -22.92 -1.30
N GLU A 142 -36.15 -21.74 -0.73
CA GLU A 142 -36.93 -20.63 -1.28
C GLU A 142 -36.13 -19.57 -2.05
N SER A 143 -34.84 -19.30 -1.75
CA SER A 143 -34.01 -18.48 -2.67
C SER A 143 -33.51 -19.28 -3.89
N ARG A 144 -33.78 -20.59 -3.90
CA ARG A 144 -33.64 -21.52 -5.04
C ARG A 144 -34.83 -21.44 -6.03
N ALA A 145 -35.74 -20.49 -5.84
CA ALA A 145 -36.94 -20.27 -6.63
C ALA A 145 -36.97 -18.78 -7.01
N THR A 146 -36.91 -18.31 -8.25
CA THR A 146 -37.18 -18.84 -9.58
C THR A 146 -36.51 -17.89 -10.58
N TRP A 147 -36.26 -18.36 -11.80
CA TRP A 147 -35.99 -17.52 -12.97
C TRP A 147 -37.01 -16.36 -13.14
N ASP A 148 -38.23 -16.54 -12.63
CA ASP A 148 -39.43 -15.73 -12.88
C ASP A 148 -39.47 -14.33 -12.24
N ASN A 149 -38.52 -13.94 -11.38
CA ASN A 149 -38.55 -12.65 -10.67
C ASN A 149 -37.67 -11.54 -11.31
N LYS A 150 -37.05 -11.79 -12.47
CA LYS A 150 -36.28 -10.78 -13.22
C LYS A 150 -36.87 -10.58 -14.62
N ALA A 151 -36.84 -9.34 -15.12
CA ALA A 151 -37.18 -9.06 -16.50
C ALA A 151 -36.09 -9.64 -17.41
N VAL A 152 -36.30 -10.85 -17.92
CA VAL A 152 -35.41 -11.49 -18.90
C VAL A 152 -35.74 -10.90 -20.27
N ARG A 153 -34.75 -10.29 -20.92
CA ARG A 153 -34.90 -9.88 -22.32
C ARG A 153 -34.77 -11.12 -23.20
N ILE A 154 -35.75 -11.34 -24.08
CA ILE A 154 -35.70 -12.40 -25.08
C ILE A 154 -35.36 -11.72 -26.39
N GLU A 155 -34.20 -12.05 -26.94
CA GLU A 155 -33.69 -11.52 -28.20
C GLU A 155 -33.43 -12.68 -29.17
N GLY A 156 -33.47 -12.42 -30.48
CA GLY A 156 -33.21 -13.44 -31.50
C GLY A 156 -31.72 -13.74 -31.62
N GLU A 157 -31.00 -12.84 -32.28
CA GLU A 157 -29.54 -12.90 -32.40
C GLU A 157 -28.89 -11.77 -31.59
N PRO A 158 -27.72 -11.99 -30.96
CA PRO A 158 -27.10 -10.97 -30.13
C PRO A 158 -26.38 -9.90 -30.97
N PRO A 159 -26.33 -8.66 -30.48
CA PRO A 159 -25.80 -7.54 -31.25
C PRO A 159 -24.28 -7.63 -31.46
N GLY A 160 -23.82 -7.44 -32.72
CA GLY A 160 -22.43 -7.12 -33.06
C GLY A 160 -21.52 -8.28 -33.50
N TRP A 161 -22.06 -9.47 -33.80
CA TRP A 161 -21.27 -10.67 -34.17
C TRP A 161 -20.79 -10.75 -35.63
N ASP A 162 -21.16 -9.78 -36.46
CA ASP A 162 -20.89 -9.70 -37.91
C ASP A 162 -19.39 -9.59 -38.29
N LYS A 163 -18.48 -9.67 -37.30
CA LYS A 163 -17.02 -9.52 -37.47
C LYS A 163 -16.24 -10.84 -37.48
N SER A 164 -16.86 -11.96 -37.13
CA SER A 164 -16.17 -13.25 -36.92
C SER A 164 -16.81 -14.44 -37.67
N SER A 165 -17.46 -14.16 -38.80
CA SER A 165 -18.30 -15.13 -39.51
C SER A 165 -17.54 -16.39 -39.94
N LEU A 166 -18.22 -17.52 -39.91
CA LEU A 166 -17.74 -18.76 -40.52
C LEU A 166 -17.77 -18.62 -42.05
N THR A 167 -16.78 -19.18 -42.74
CA THR A 167 -16.88 -19.35 -44.19
C THR A 167 -17.94 -20.41 -44.51
N ALA A 168 -18.53 -20.37 -45.71
CA ALA A 168 -19.53 -21.36 -46.13
C ALA A 168 -19.01 -22.81 -46.03
N GLU A 169 -17.73 -23.04 -46.30
CA GLU A 169 -17.08 -24.36 -46.14
C GLU A 169 -17.00 -24.78 -44.66
N GLN A 170 -16.66 -23.86 -43.77
CA GLN A 170 -16.62 -24.12 -42.33
C GLN A 170 -18.01 -24.36 -41.76
N GLU A 171 -19.02 -23.60 -42.20
CA GLU A 171 -20.40 -23.79 -41.78
C GLU A 171 -20.92 -25.16 -42.21
N GLN A 172 -20.68 -25.55 -43.47
CA GLN A 172 -21.05 -26.87 -43.96
C GLN A 172 -20.31 -27.99 -43.20
N GLY A 173 -19.02 -27.81 -42.91
CA GLY A 173 -18.24 -28.73 -42.09
C GLY A 173 -18.75 -28.86 -40.65
N LEU A 174 -19.16 -27.74 -40.04
CA LEU A 174 -19.73 -27.71 -38.71
C LEU A 174 -21.06 -28.46 -38.67
N LEU A 175 -21.97 -28.16 -39.60
CA LEU A 175 -23.26 -28.83 -39.70
C LEU A 175 -23.10 -30.33 -39.95
N ALA A 176 -22.11 -30.73 -40.77
CA ALA A 176 -21.78 -32.13 -40.96
C ALA A 176 -21.32 -32.79 -39.64
N GLN A 177 -20.39 -32.18 -38.89
CA GLN A 177 -19.93 -32.73 -37.60
C GLN A 177 -21.07 -32.83 -36.58
N ILE A 178 -21.89 -31.78 -36.45
CA ILE A 178 -23.07 -31.78 -35.56
C ILE A 178 -24.05 -32.88 -35.96
N SER A 179 -24.29 -33.08 -37.26
CA SER A 179 -25.20 -34.13 -37.76
C SER A 179 -24.70 -35.55 -37.46
N THR A 180 -23.37 -35.73 -37.31
CA THR A 180 -22.77 -37.02 -36.93
C THR A 180 -22.79 -37.30 -35.44
N VAL A 181 -23.04 -36.29 -34.60
CA VAL A 181 -23.31 -36.50 -33.17
C VAL A 181 -24.69 -37.15 -33.07
N SER A 182 -24.72 -38.46 -32.79
CA SER A 182 -25.93 -39.27 -32.85
C SER A 182 -26.98 -38.78 -31.84
N LEU A 183 -28.19 -38.51 -32.32
CA LEU A 183 -29.33 -38.14 -31.47
C LEU A 183 -30.01 -39.37 -30.85
N ASN A 184 -29.53 -40.57 -31.15
CA ASN A 184 -30.16 -41.84 -30.78
C ASN A 184 -29.33 -42.54 -29.70
N GLU A 185 -29.84 -42.49 -28.47
CA GLU A 185 -29.39 -43.23 -27.26
C GLU A 185 -28.01 -42.91 -26.67
N ASP A 186 -27.42 -41.76 -27.01
CA ASP A 186 -26.18 -41.29 -26.37
C ASP A 186 -26.46 -40.71 -24.97
N THR A 187 -25.60 -41.06 -24.00
CA THR A 187 -25.64 -40.46 -22.66
C THR A 187 -25.13 -39.01 -22.74
N PRO A 188 -25.53 -38.11 -21.82
CA PRO A 188 -25.02 -36.73 -21.79
C PRO A 188 -23.49 -36.66 -21.89
N GLU A 189 -22.78 -37.60 -21.26
CA GLU A 189 -21.32 -37.68 -21.28
C GLU A 189 -20.75 -37.88 -22.69
N THR A 190 -21.34 -38.78 -23.49
CA THR A 190 -20.92 -38.99 -24.89
C THR A 190 -21.17 -37.75 -25.77
N LEU A 191 -22.27 -37.03 -25.51
CA LEU A 191 -22.56 -35.76 -26.17
C LEU A 191 -21.52 -34.69 -25.78
N CYS A 192 -21.11 -34.64 -24.51
CA CYS A 192 -20.09 -33.70 -24.04
C CYS A 192 -18.75 -33.87 -24.76
N TYR A 193 -18.28 -35.12 -24.92
CA TYR A 193 -17.04 -35.40 -25.64
C TYR A 193 -17.14 -35.05 -27.13
N ALA A 194 -18.26 -35.34 -27.77
CA ALA A 194 -18.49 -34.98 -29.17
C ALA A 194 -18.51 -33.46 -29.37
N LEU A 195 -19.23 -32.73 -28.51
CA LEU A 195 -19.28 -31.27 -28.52
C LEU A 195 -17.93 -30.63 -28.21
N GLN A 196 -17.16 -31.19 -27.28
CA GLN A 196 -15.79 -30.77 -27.01
C GLN A 196 -14.92 -30.82 -28.27
N GLN A 197 -15.04 -31.87 -29.09
CA GLN A 197 -14.30 -31.98 -30.35
C GLN A 197 -14.76 -30.94 -31.37
N VAL A 198 -16.08 -30.72 -31.49
CA VAL A 198 -16.64 -29.69 -32.38
C VAL A 198 -16.10 -28.32 -32.00
N VAL A 199 -16.23 -27.91 -30.73
CA VAL A 199 -15.73 -26.60 -30.27
C VAL A 199 -14.23 -26.48 -30.52
N SER A 200 -13.44 -27.52 -30.23
CA SER A 200 -11.98 -27.51 -30.45
C SER A 200 -11.59 -27.38 -31.92
N ASN A 201 -12.40 -27.89 -32.85
CA ASN A 201 -12.14 -27.80 -34.29
C ASN A 201 -12.41 -26.39 -34.87
N PHE A 202 -13.42 -25.70 -34.34
CA PHE A 202 -13.89 -24.43 -34.90
C PHE A 202 -13.45 -23.20 -34.09
N VAL A 203 -13.06 -23.39 -32.84
CA VAL A 203 -12.63 -22.34 -31.92
C VAL A 203 -11.16 -22.55 -31.57
N LYS A 204 -10.29 -21.63 -32.01
CA LYS A 204 -8.84 -21.70 -31.78
C LYS A 204 -8.49 -21.17 -30.40
N ASN A 205 -7.34 -21.59 -29.85
CA ASN A 205 -6.76 -21.07 -28.60
C ASN A 205 -7.62 -21.29 -27.33
N VAL A 206 -8.55 -22.25 -27.35
CA VAL A 206 -9.28 -22.71 -26.17
C VAL A 206 -8.89 -24.14 -25.80
N LYS A 207 -9.14 -24.48 -24.54
CA LYS A 207 -9.27 -25.86 -24.09
C LYS A 207 -10.66 -26.06 -23.50
N CYS A 208 -11.29 -27.18 -23.86
CA CYS A 208 -12.57 -27.59 -23.31
C CYS A 208 -12.35 -28.68 -22.26
N TYR A 209 -13.06 -28.59 -21.14
CA TYR A 209 -12.98 -29.56 -20.04
C TYR A 209 -14.35 -30.14 -19.74
N VAL A 210 -14.40 -31.46 -19.52
CA VAL A 210 -15.58 -32.25 -19.15
C VAL A 210 -15.32 -32.85 -17.76
N THR A 211 -15.27 -31.99 -16.74
CA THR A 211 -14.88 -32.37 -15.37
C THR A 211 -15.56 -31.46 -14.34
N ALA A 212 -15.89 -32.01 -13.17
CA ALA A 212 -16.38 -31.23 -12.02
C ALA A 212 -15.32 -30.27 -11.47
N TYR A 213 -15.64 -28.98 -11.30
CA TYR A 213 -14.72 -28.04 -10.63
C TYR A 213 -15.34 -26.73 -10.10
N ILE A 214 -16.57 -26.36 -10.47
CA ILE A 214 -17.22 -25.12 -10.00
C ILE A 214 -18.07 -25.46 -8.77
N ASP A 215 -17.67 -25.00 -7.58
CA ASP A 215 -18.38 -25.26 -6.31
C ASP A 215 -18.65 -26.76 -5.99
N GLY A 216 -17.87 -27.67 -6.59
CA GLY A 216 -18.06 -29.12 -6.49
C GLY A 216 -19.10 -29.70 -7.47
N ASP A 217 -19.78 -28.85 -8.23
CA ASP A 217 -20.66 -29.23 -9.33
C ASP A 217 -19.89 -29.29 -10.66
N ALA A 218 -20.40 -30.10 -11.58
CA ALA A 218 -19.84 -30.27 -12.92
C ALA A 218 -20.69 -29.54 -13.95
N PRO A 219 -20.26 -28.36 -14.44
CA PRO A 219 -20.69 -27.96 -15.77
C PRO A 219 -20.29 -29.06 -16.76
N ASP A 220 -21.19 -29.39 -17.68
CA ASP A 220 -20.95 -30.46 -18.65
C ASP A 220 -19.73 -30.19 -19.54
N ILE A 221 -19.59 -28.95 -20.02
CA ILE A 221 -18.38 -28.51 -20.71
C ILE A 221 -18.03 -27.11 -20.25
N THR A 222 -16.75 -26.90 -19.96
CA THR A 222 -16.18 -25.58 -19.70
C THR A 222 -15.19 -25.21 -20.78
N ILE A 223 -15.30 -23.99 -21.30
CA ILE A 223 -14.37 -23.42 -22.29
C ILE A 223 -13.43 -22.48 -21.56
N CYS A 224 -12.14 -22.81 -21.51
CA CYS A 224 -11.10 -22.00 -20.87
C CYS A 224 -10.02 -21.56 -21.87
N CYS A 225 -9.21 -20.57 -21.47
CA CYS A 225 -7.94 -20.26 -22.12
C CYS A 225 -7.05 -21.51 -22.25
N ALA A 226 -6.36 -21.66 -23.38
CA ALA A 226 -5.48 -22.82 -23.64
C ALA A 226 -4.27 -22.94 -22.68
N ASN A 227 -3.98 -21.90 -21.89
CA ASN A 227 -2.77 -21.77 -21.07
C ASN A 227 -2.82 -22.52 -19.72
N SER A 228 -3.87 -23.30 -19.47
CA SER A 228 -4.04 -24.16 -18.29
C SER A 228 -4.18 -25.63 -18.74
N ASP A 229 -3.82 -26.59 -17.90
CA ASP A 229 -4.08 -28.04 -18.11
C ASP A 229 -5.28 -28.55 -17.31
N LYS A 230 -5.88 -27.69 -16.49
CA LYS A 230 -7.10 -27.95 -15.72
C LYS A 230 -8.09 -26.79 -15.91
N PRO A 231 -9.40 -27.00 -15.71
CA PRO A 231 -10.33 -25.88 -15.73
C PRO A 231 -10.05 -24.95 -14.54
N LEU A 232 -10.00 -23.65 -14.82
CA LEU A 232 -9.75 -22.61 -13.83
C LEU A 232 -10.80 -21.52 -14.02
N GLU A 233 -11.60 -21.25 -12.99
CA GLU A 233 -12.72 -20.30 -13.06
C GLU A 233 -12.29 -18.94 -13.60
N VAL A 234 -11.15 -18.42 -13.15
CA VAL A 234 -10.58 -17.14 -13.59
C VAL A 234 -10.14 -17.10 -15.06
N LEU A 235 -9.97 -18.26 -15.70
CA LEU A 235 -9.59 -18.40 -17.12
C LEU A 235 -10.73 -18.93 -18.00
N THR A 236 -11.93 -19.11 -17.44
CA THR A 236 -13.09 -19.63 -18.16
C THR A 236 -13.76 -18.55 -19.01
N TYR A 237 -13.88 -18.79 -20.31
CA TYR A 237 -14.71 -17.98 -21.20
C TYR A 237 -16.19 -18.21 -20.93
N GLY A 238 -16.64 -19.46 -20.90
CA GLY A 238 -18.04 -19.77 -20.70
C GLY A 238 -18.28 -21.25 -20.52
N ILE A 239 -19.55 -21.57 -20.32
CA ILE A 239 -20.00 -22.89 -19.91
C ILE A 239 -21.05 -23.39 -20.90
N ILE A 240 -21.02 -24.68 -21.19
CA ILE A 240 -22.07 -25.37 -21.95
C ILE A 240 -22.65 -26.45 -21.04
N GLU A 241 -23.96 -26.39 -20.84
CA GLU A 241 -24.76 -27.40 -20.17
C GLU A 241 -25.52 -28.21 -21.22
N VAL A 242 -25.39 -29.53 -21.17
CA VAL A 242 -25.86 -30.48 -22.16
C VAL A 242 -26.99 -31.33 -21.57
N LYS A 243 -28.18 -31.23 -22.16
CA LYS A 243 -29.35 -32.02 -21.77
C LYS A 243 -29.63 -33.11 -22.80
N ARG A 244 -30.42 -34.11 -22.41
CA ARG A 244 -30.78 -35.20 -23.34
C ARG A 244 -31.62 -34.66 -24.51
N PRO A 245 -31.51 -35.24 -25.73
CA PRO A 245 -32.25 -34.77 -26.91
C PRO A 245 -33.78 -34.76 -26.82
N ALA A 246 -34.36 -35.38 -25.80
CA ALA A 246 -35.80 -35.41 -25.52
C ALA A 246 -36.23 -34.40 -24.44
N GLU A 247 -35.28 -33.80 -23.72
CA GLU A 247 -35.57 -32.84 -22.65
C GLU A 247 -35.85 -31.45 -23.21
N THR A 248 -36.81 -30.76 -22.59
CA THR A 248 -37.08 -29.34 -22.86
C THR A 248 -36.01 -28.48 -22.19
N LEU A 249 -35.40 -27.57 -22.94
CA LEU A 249 -34.33 -26.72 -22.42
C LEU A 249 -34.85 -25.58 -21.55
N ASP A 250 -35.85 -24.84 -22.05
CA ASP A 250 -36.40 -23.61 -21.44
C ASP A 250 -37.26 -23.93 -20.20
N THR A 251 -36.65 -24.56 -19.21
CA THR A 251 -37.25 -24.88 -17.91
C THR A 251 -36.55 -24.06 -16.82
N THR A 252 -37.32 -23.67 -15.80
CA THR A 252 -36.80 -22.92 -14.65
C THR A 252 -35.62 -23.63 -13.99
N THR A 253 -35.64 -24.97 -13.92
CA THR A 253 -34.57 -25.77 -13.33
C THR A 253 -33.27 -25.65 -14.11
N ASN A 254 -33.29 -25.88 -15.43
CA ASN A 254 -32.09 -25.85 -16.27
C ASN A 254 -31.48 -24.44 -16.31
N LEU A 255 -32.32 -23.43 -16.44
CA LEU A 255 -31.88 -22.04 -16.48
C LEU A 255 -31.33 -21.56 -15.14
N THR A 256 -31.89 -22.04 -14.02
CA THR A 256 -31.36 -21.73 -12.68
C THR A 256 -29.98 -22.37 -12.47
N GLN A 257 -29.81 -23.62 -12.90
CA GLN A 257 -28.52 -24.30 -12.84
C GLN A 257 -27.45 -23.55 -13.66
N LEU A 258 -27.74 -23.23 -14.92
CA LEU A 258 -26.82 -22.47 -15.78
C LEU A 258 -26.48 -21.10 -15.17
N LYS A 259 -27.48 -20.40 -14.62
CA LYS A 259 -27.29 -19.13 -13.92
C LYS A 259 -26.36 -19.25 -12.72
N HIS A 260 -26.44 -20.33 -11.93
CA HIS A 260 -25.54 -20.54 -10.79
C HIS A 260 -24.08 -20.62 -11.26
N TYR A 261 -23.81 -21.37 -12.32
CA TYR A 261 -22.46 -21.44 -12.86
C TYR A 261 -21.95 -20.08 -13.34
N ILE A 262 -22.79 -19.31 -14.04
CA ILE A 262 -22.43 -17.95 -14.49
C ILE A 262 -22.13 -17.04 -13.30
N LEU A 263 -22.95 -17.09 -12.24
CA LEU A 263 -22.73 -16.29 -11.03
C LEU A 263 -21.44 -16.66 -10.29
N SER A 264 -21.06 -17.95 -10.28
CA SER A 264 -19.79 -18.40 -9.72
C SER A 264 -18.60 -17.82 -10.52
N LEU A 265 -18.66 -17.87 -11.86
CA LEU A 265 -17.68 -17.19 -12.72
C LEU A 265 -17.60 -15.67 -12.46
N MET A 266 -18.74 -15.01 -12.22
CA MET A 266 -18.78 -13.58 -11.89
C MET A 266 -18.03 -13.23 -10.61
N GLN A 267 -18.08 -14.12 -9.61
CA GLN A 267 -17.33 -13.93 -8.36
C GLN A 267 -15.82 -14.08 -8.58
N ALA A 268 -15.41 -15.05 -9.40
CA ALA A 268 -14.01 -15.33 -9.69
C ALA A 268 -13.35 -14.31 -10.65
N GLN A 269 -14.11 -13.69 -11.56
CA GLN A 269 -13.58 -12.81 -12.61
C GLN A 269 -14.01 -11.35 -12.44
N GLN A 270 -13.60 -10.75 -11.34
CA GLN A 270 -13.93 -9.35 -11.04
C GLN A 270 -13.39 -8.42 -12.14
N GLY A 271 -14.29 -7.63 -12.75
CA GLY A 271 -13.97 -6.66 -13.80
C GLY A 271 -14.34 -7.08 -15.22
N ARG A 272 -14.65 -8.36 -15.46
CA ARG A 272 -15.31 -8.80 -16.69
C ARG A 272 -16.75 -8.28 -16.71
N LYS A 273 -17.27 -7.88 -17.89
CA LYS A 273 -18.57 -7.19 -18.00
C LYS A 273 -19.66 -8.00 -18.69
N CYS A 274 -19.31 -9.09 -19.33
CA CYS A 274 -20.28 -9.98 -19.97
C CYS A 274 -19.88 -11.42 -19.71
N PHE A 275 -20.79 -12.17 -19.10
CA PHE A 275 -20.65 -13.57 -18.80
C PHE A 275 -21.71 -14.35 -19.56
N TRP A 276 -21.42 -15.60 -19.89
CA TRP A 276 -22.34 -16.36 -20.71
C TRP A 276 -22.30 -17.85 -20.40
N GLY A 277 -23.43 -18.48 -20.68
CA GLY A 277 -23.61 -19.93 -20.63
C GLY A 277 -24.54 -20.38 -21.74
N LEU A 278 -24.27 -21.55 -22.30
CA LEU A 278 -25.07 -22.20 -23.32
C LEU A 278 -25.81 -23.38 -22.70
N LEU A 279 -27.09 -23.50 -22.99
CA LEU A 279 -27.89 -24.69 -22.71
C LEU A 279 -28.27 -25.34 -24.04
N THR A 280 -27.97 -26.63 -24.21
CA THR A 280 -28.23 -27.34 -25.48
C THR A 280 -28.75 -28.76 -25.24
N ASN A 281 -29.65 -29.22 -26.10
CA ASN A 281 -30.04 -30.63 -26.25
C ASN A 281 -29.73 -31.14 -27.66
N MET A 282 -28.76 -30.51 -28.32
CA MET A 282 -28.36 -30.69 -29.72
C MET A 282 -29.36 -30.18 -30.78
N LYS A 283 -30.66 -30.19 -30.48
CA LYS A 283 -31.73 -29.72 -31.38
C LYS A 283 -32.02 -28.24 -31.19
N GLU A 284 -32.07 -27.82 -29.94
CA GLU A 284 -32.31 -26.46 -29.50
C GLU A 284 -31.05 -25.96 -28.79
N ASN A 285 -30.78 -24.66 -28.94
CA ASN A 285 -29.67 -23.98 -28.28
C ASN A 285 -30.21 -22.68 -27.68
N ILE A 286 -30.01 -22.52 -26.38
CA ILE A 286 -30.38 -21.33 -25.63
C ILE A 286 -29.10 -20.75 -25.06
N LEU A 287 -28.73 -19.55 -25.51
CA LEU A 287 -27.64 -18.80 -24.94
C LEU A 287 -28.19 -17.85 -23.88
N VAL A 288 -27.55 -17.82 -22.71
CA VAL A 288 -27.84 -16.88 -21.64
C VAL A 288 -26.61 -16.03 -21.40
N THR A 289 -26.79 -14.71 -21.44
CA THR A 289 -25.75 -13.75 -21.02
C THR A 289 -26.18 -13.03 -19.75
N ILE A 290 -25.19 -12.70 -18.92
CA ILE A 290 -25.38 -11.88 -17.72
C ILE A 290 -24.34 -10.76 -17.76
N GLU A 291 -24.82 -9.52 -17.70
CA GLU A 291 -23.97 -8.33 -17.61
C GLU A 291 -24.09 -7.72 -16.20
N PRO A 292 -23.00 -7.73 -15.38
CA PRO A 292 -22.98 -7.02 -14.10
C PRO A 292 -23.14 -5.50 -14.30
N PHE A 293 -24.02 -4.90 -13.50
CA PHE A 293 -24.46 -3.51 -13.62
C PHE A 293 -23.39 -2.44 -13.36
N ASP A 294 -23.68 -1.21 -13.81
CA ASP A 294 -22.84 -0.03 -13.57
C ASP A 294 -22.98 0.53 -12.13
N ARG A 295 -22.14 1.54 -11.81
CA ARG A 295 -22.00 2.21 -10.51
C ARG A 295 -23.29 2.86 -9.92
N THR A 296 -24.44 2.80 -10.61
CA THR A 296 -25.71 3.41 -10.20
C THR A 296 -26.67 2.48 -9.44
N GLY A 297 -26.34 1.20 -9.28
CA GLY A 297 -26.96 0.34 -8.25
C GLY A 297 -28.30 -0.34 -8.59
N ASN A 298 -28.62 -0.56 -9.87
CA ASN A 298 -29.70 -1.49 -10.27
C ASN A 298 -29.16 -2.93 -10.53
N LYS A 299 -30.05 -3.92 -10.77
CA LYS A 299 -29.89 -5.41 -10.59
C LYS A 299 -28.83 -6.16 -11.46
N ASP A 300 -29.07 -7.29 -12.13
CA ASP A 300 -28.13 -7.91 -13.12
C ASP A 300 -28.91 -8.15 -14.42
N ASP A 301 -28.37 -7.82 -15.59
CA ASP A 301 -29.16 -7.79 -16.84
C ASP A 301 -28.97 -9.15 -17.48
N ILE A 302 -30.05 -9.91 -17.54
CA ILE A 302 -30.05 -11.29 -18.01
C ILE A 302 -30.75 -11.30 -19.36
N THR A 303 -30.00 -11.64 -20.40
CA THR A 303 -30.53 -11.77 -21.75
C THR A 303 -30.52 -13.22 -22.17
N LYS A 304 -31.65 -13.69 -22.70
CA LYS A 304 -31.83 -15.02 -23.25
C LYS A 304 -31.96 -14.92 -24.77
N TYR A 305 -31.11 -15.66 -25.48
CA TYR A 305 -31.12 -15.75 -26.93
C TYR A 305 -31.54 -17.15 -27.36
N SER A 306 -32.67 -17.24 -28.05
CA SER A 306 -33.26 -18.50 -28.46
C SER A 306 -34.32 -18.31 -29.55
N PRO A 307 -34.44 -19.24 -30.52
CA PRO A 307 -33.55 -20.38 -30.75
C PRO A 307 -32.29 -19.98 -31.51
N LEU A 308 -31.12 -20.54 -31.15
CA LEU A 308 -29.88 -20.34 -31.90
C LEU A 308 -29.51 -21.54 -32.76
N THR A 309 -28.99 -21.27 -33.96
CA THR A 309 -28.37 -22.29 -34.82
C THR A 309 -26.95 -22.59 -34.33
N TRP A 310 -26.41 -23.77 -34.65
CA TRP A 310 -25.03 -24.11 -34.32
C TRP A 310 -23.98 -23.16 -34.94
N PRO A 311 -24.12 -22.70 -36.19
CA PRO A 311 -23.28 -21.64 -36.72
C PRO A 311 -23.28 -20.38 -35.84
N ALA A 312 -24.47 -19.89 -35.44
CA ALA A 312 -24.58 -18.72 -34.56
C ALA A 312 -23.94 -18.95 -33.18
N VAL A 313 -24.05 -20.16 -32.61
CA VAL A 313 -23.38 -20.53 -31.35
C VAL A 313 -21.85 -20.47 -31.49
N ILE A 314 -21.29 -21.04 -32.56
CA ILE A 314 -19.83 -21.04 -32.76
C ILE A 314 -19.31 -19.62 -33.04
N GLU A 315 -20.04 -18.83 -33.82
CA GLU A 315 -19.72 -17.42 -34.05
C GLU A 315 -19.75 -16.61 -32.76
N PHE A 316 -20.72 -16.87 -31.87
CA PHE A 316 -20.71 -16.24 -30.56
C PHE A 316 -19.47 -16.59 -29.75
N ILE A 317 -19.12 -17.87 -29.69
CA ILE A 317 -17.99 -18.31 -28.88
C ILE A 317 -16.73 -17.61 -29.38
N ARG A 318 -16.51 -17.55 -30.71
CA ARG A 318 -15.41 -16.80 -31.34
C ARG A 318 -15.45 -15.31 -30.99
N TYR A 319 -16.61 -14.67 -31.15
CA TYR A 319 -16.82 -13.27 -30.78
C TYR A 319 -16.48 -13.00 -29.31
N SER A 320 -16.93 -13.84 -28.39
CA SER A 320 -16.71 -13.69 -26.95
C SER A 320 -15.22 -13.71 -26.57
N MET A 321 -14.40 -14.36 -27.39
CA MET A 321 -12.95 -14.43 -27.21
C MET A 321 -12.18 -13.25 -27.80
N GLU A 322 -12.73 -12.61 -28.81
CA GLU A 322 -12.13 -11.43 -29.45
C GLU A 322 -12.46 -10.15 -28.69
N VAL A 323 -13.55 -10.16 -27.93
CA VAL A 323 -14.09 -8.99 -27.24
C VAL A 323 -13.58 -8.90 -25.80
N PRO A 324 -12.78 -7.86 -25.45
CA PRO A 324 -12.12 -7.79 -24.14
C PRO A 324 -13.06 -7.81 -22.93
N TYR A 325 -14.29 -7.32 -23.05
CA TYR A 325 -15.24 -7.30 -21.93
C TYR A 325 -15.99 -8.63 -21.74
N CYS A 326 -15.99 -9.49 -22.76
CA CYS A 326 -16.51 -10.86 -22.74
C CYS A 326 -15.44 -11.89 -22.43
N SER A 327 -14.16 -11.51 -22.47
CA SER A 327 -13.04 -12.41 -22.21
C SER A 327 -12.69 -12.45 -20.73
N PRO A 328 -12.16 -13.58 -20.22
CA PRO A 328 -11.61 -13.65 -18.87
C PRO A 328 -10.45 -12.66 -18.71
N PRO A 329 -10.17 -12.17 -17.49
CA PRO A 329 -9.06 -11.26 -17.24
C PRO A 329 -7.73 -11.85 -17.72
N SER A 330 -6.92 -11.05 -18.42
CA SER A 330 -5.58 -11.49 -18.82
C SER A 330 -4.66 -11.48 -17.61
N LEU A 331 -4.17 -12.66 -17.22
CA LEU A 331 -3.24 -12.80 -16.09
C LEU A 331 -1.81 -12.37 -16.42
N HIS A 332 -1.52 -12.15 -17.71
CA HIS A 332 -0.32 -11.44 -18.16
C HIS A 332 1.04 -12.04 -17.74
N PHE A 333 1.07 -13.32 -17.39
CA PHE A 333 2.30 -14.05 -17.08
C PHE A 333 3.16 -14.30 -18.33
N ALA A 334 4.48 -14.33 -18.15
CA ALA A 334 5.42 -14.62 -19.23
C ALA A 334 5.21 -16.04 -19.78
N THR A 335 5.18 -16.19 -21.11
CA THR A 335 4.95 -17.47 -21.81
C THR A 335 5.96 -18.55 -21.44
N LYS A 336 7.22 -18.16 -21.16
CA LYS A 336 8.30 -19.06 -20.70
C LYS A 336 8.04 -19.76 -19.36
N LEU A 337 7.05 -19.33 -18.58
CA LEU A 337 6.64 -20.00 -17.35
C LEU A 337 5.91 -21.33 -17.63
N GLY A 338 5.46 -21.53 -18.86
CA GLY A 338 4.70 -22.71 -19.25
C GLY A 338 3.25 -22.63 -18.79
N VAL A 339 2.67 -23.80 -18.52
CA VAL A 339 1.26 -23.93 -18.17
C VAL A 339 1.02 -23.53 -16.71
N ILE A 340 0.03 -22.66 -16.49
CA ILE A 340 -0.38 -22.27 -15.14
C ILE A 340 -1.01 -23.46 -14.42
N GLN A 341 -0.54 -23.74 -13.21
CA GLN A 341 -1.05 -24.83 -12.38
C GLN A 341 -2.21 -24.37 -11.50
N ASP A 342 -2.19 -23.13 -11.05
CA ASP A 342 -3.27 -22.54 -10.24
C ASP A 342 -3.21 -21.02 -10.28
N VAL A 343 -4.33 -20.35 -9.96
CA VAL A 343 -4.34 -18.90 -9.70
C VAL A 343 -4.54 -18.69 -8.22
N VAL A 344 -3.47 -18.25 -7.57
CA VAL A 344 -3.44 -18.07 -6.11
C VAL A 344 -4.24 -16.85 -5.69
N GLY A 345 -4.22 -15.80 -6.52
CA GLY A 345 -5.00 -14.59 -6.30
C GLY A 345 -4.68 -13.52 -7.33
N SER A 346 -5.55 -12.52 -7.44
CA SER A 346 -5.32 -11.38 -8.33
C SER A 346 -6.02 -10.13 -7.81
N SER A 347 -5.52 -8.97 -8.21
CA SER A 347 -6.15 -7.67 -8.05
C SER A 347 -6.05 -6.89 -9.36
N THR A 348 -6.57 -5.66 -9.38
CA THR A 348 -6.36 -4.74 -10.52
C THR A 348 -4.90 -4.32 -10.71
N LYS A 349 -4.04 -4.57 -9.73
CA LYS A 349 -2.62 -4.15 -9.70
C LYS A 349 -1.63 -5.29 -9.82
N TRP A 350 -2.05 -6.52 -9.54
CA TRP A 350 -1.16 -7.68 -9.54
C TRP A 350 -1.90 -8.99 -9.79
N SER A 351 -1.15 -10.03 -10.17
CA SER A 351 -1.64 -11.39 -10.26
C SER A 351 -0.61 -12.36 -9.69
N LEU A 352 -1.09 -13.39 -9.00
CA LEU A 352 -0.31 -14.47 -8.43
C LEU A 352 -0.72 -15.78 -9.10
N GLY A 353 0.24 -16.46 -9.75
CA GLY A 353 0.03 -17.72 -10.43
C GLY A 353 0.96 -18.79 -9.89
N GLU A 354 0.46 -20.00 -9.70
CA GLU A 354 1.28 -21.17 -9.39
C GLU A 354 1.79 -21.79 -10.70
N PHE A 355 3.09 -22.01 -10.78
CA PHE A 355 3.76 -22.61 -11.94
C PHE A 355 4.76 -23.67 -11.48
N PHE A 356 5.09 -24.63 -12.34
CA PHE A 356 6.26 -25.47 -12.11
C PHE A 356 7.54 -24.64 -12.16
N ILE A 357 8.52 -24.98 -11.33
CA ILE A 357 9.84 -24.36 -11.40
C ILE A 357 10.46 -24.75 -12.76
N PRO A 358 10.93 -23.80 -13.58
CA PRO A 358 11.48 -24.15 -14.89
C PRO A 358 12.72 -25.05 -14.74
N GLY A 359 12.64 -26.27 -15.27
CA GLY A 359 13.65 -27.31 -15.13
C GLY A 359 13.35 -28.37 -14.05
N ASP A 360 12.35 -28.14 -13.18
CA ASP A 360 11.92 -29.08 -12.14
C ASP A 360 10.38 -29.14 -12.09
N LYS A 361 9.80 -30.13 -12.78
CA LYS A 361 8.35 -30.36 -12.82
C LYS A 361 7.79 -30.98 -11.53
N THR A 362 8.64 -31.30 -10.54
CA THR A 362 8.17 -31.88 -9.27
C THR A 362 7.89 -30.81 -8.21
N LYS A 363 8.33 -29.58 -8.45
CA LYS A 363 8.19 -28.46 -7.53
C LYS A 363 7.48 -27.31 -8.19
N THR A 364 6.67 -26.62 -7.41
CA THR A 364 5.96 -25.42 -7.84
C THR A 364 6.53 -24.16 -7.18
N MET A 365 6.25 -23.03 -7.80
CA MET A 365 6.56 -21.69 -7.34
C MET A 365 5.34 -20.79 -7.53
N VAL A 366 5.22 -19.77 -6.69
CA VAL A 366 4.27 -18.67 -6.91
C VAL A 366 4.99 -17.59 -7.70
N VAL A 367 4.43 -17.20 -8.84
CA VAL A 367 4.90 -16.05 -9.62
C VAL A 367 4.05 -14.85 -9.28
N LYS A 368 4.68 -13.78 -8.80
CA LYS A 368 4.07 -12.47 -8.63
C LYS A 368 4.27 -11.67 -9.91
N ASN A 369 3.18 -11.15 -10.47
CA ASN A 369 3.17 -10.32 -11.68
C ASN A 369 2.55 -8.96 -11.37
N SER A 370 3.25 -7.90 -11.74
CA SER A 370 2.80 -6.52 -11.59
C SER A 370 2.00 -6.07 -12.81
N ILE A 371 0.79 -5.59 -12.60
CA ILE A 371 -0.04 -5.03 -13.67
C ILE A 371 0.12 -3.50 -13.63
N LEU A 372 0.70 -2.94 -14.69
CA LEU A 372 0.78 -1.50 -14.89
C LEU A 372 -0.63 -0.95 -15.15
N VAL A 373 -1.18 -0.21 -14.19
CA VAL A 373 -2.42 0.55 -14.41
C VAL A 373 -2.03 1.87 -15.06
N VAL A 374 -2.19 1.96 -16.38
CA VAL A 374 -2.08 3.24 -17.09
C VAL A 374 -3.27 4.10 -16.67
N ARG A 375 -3.09 4.94 -15.66
CA ARG A 375 -4.05 6.02 -15.37
C ARG A 375 -3.83 7.12 -16.42
N ASN A 376 -4.92 7.61 -17.01
CA ASN A 376 -4.95 8.62 -18.09
C ASN A 376 -4.40 10.02 -17.70
N SER A 377 -3.59 10.14 -16.66
CA SER A 377 -2.96 11.40 -16.25
C SER A 377 -1.64 11.09 -15.56
N ILE A 378 -0.54 11.37 -16.26
CA ILE A 378 0.86 11.24 -15.81
C ILE A 378 1.27 9.77 -15.62
N LEU A 379 2.42 9.41 -16.20
CA LEU A 379 3.11 8.14 -16.01
C LEU A 379 3.38 7.91 -14.52
N SER A 380 2.40 7.43 -13.77
CA SER A 380 2.69 6.76 -12.50
C SER A 380 3.36 5.46 -12.89
N LEU A 381 4.70 5.47 -12.83
CA LEU A 381 5.56 4.30 -12.91
C LEU A 381 4.91 3.10 -12.19
N PRO A 382 5.15 1.86 -12.65
CA PRO A 382 4.70 0.67 -11.91
C PRO A 382 4.95 0.89 -10.43
N GLU A 383 3.93 0.72 -9.59
CA GLU A 383 4.02 1.04 -8.16
C GLU A 383 5.32 0.44 -7.62
N HIS A 384 6.25 1.29 -7.16
CA HIS A 384 7.68 0.97 -6.98
C HIS A 384 7.95 -0.22 -6.04
N TYR A 385 6.91 -0.69 -5.36
CA TYR A 385 6.92 -1.75 -4.36
C TYR A 385 7.38 -3.10 -4.91
N HIS A 386 6.89 -3.58 -6.07
CA HIS A 386 7.31 -4.90 -6.56
C HIS A 386 8.76 -4.92 -7.06
N ILE A 387 9.27 -3.80 -7.57
CA ILE A 387 10.69 -3.65 -7.88
C ILE A 387 11.51 -3.71 -6.59
N HIS A 388 11.03 -3.03 -5.55
CA HIS A 388 11.67 -3.02 -4.24
C HIS A 388 11.70 -4.42 -3.60
N GLU A 389 10.58 -5.14 -3.60
CA GLU A 389 10.54 -6.54 -3.15
C GLU A 389 11.52 -7.40 -3.94
N LEU A 390 11.53 -7.32 -5.27
CA LEU A 390 12.48 -8.07 -6.09
C LEU A 390 13.93 -7.76 -5.73
N ARG A 391 14.27 -6.49 -5.45
CA ARG A 391 15.61 -6.09 -4.99
C ARG A 391 15.97 -6.73 -3.64
N VAL A 392 15.04 -6.73 -2.69
CA VAL A 392 15.23 -7.38 -1.38
C VAL A 392 15.43 -8.89 -1.57
N LEU A 393 14.61 -9.54 -2.40
CA LEU A 393 14.71 -10.97 -2.68
C LEU A 393 16.03 -11.35 -3.40
N ARG A 394 16.52 -10.50 -4.30
CA ARG A 394 17.86 -10.65 -4.89
C ARG A 394 18.95 -10.53 -3.85
N HIS A 395 18.87 -9.56 -2.94
CA HIS A 395 19.82 -9.42 -1.83
C HIS A 395 19.82 -10.65 -0.93
N LEU A 396 18.65 -11.17 -0.57
CA LEU A 396 18.52 -12.43 0.17
C LEU A 396 19.21 -13.58 -0.57
N THR A 397 18.96 -13.71 -1.88
CA THR A 397 19.53 -14.76 -2.71
C THR A 397 21.04 -14.65 -2.88
N ALA A 398 21.56 -13.42 -2.97
CA ALA A 398 22.99 -13.13 -3.07
C ALA A 398 23.73 -13.33 -1.73
N SER A 399 23.01 -13.41 -0.61
CA SER A 399 23.61 -13.69 0.69
C SER A 399 24.35 -15.02 0.65
N ARG A 400 25.65 -15.00 1.00
CA ARG A 400 26.49 -16.22 1.07
C ARG A 400 25.92 -17.27 2.03
N LYS A 401 25.07 -16.84 2.97
CA LYS A 401 24.42 -17.66 4.00
C LYS A 401 22.97 -18.03 3.66
N ILE A 402 22.47 -17.77 2.45
CA ILE A 402 21.08 -18.14 2.08
C ILE A 402 20.82 -19.65 2.21
N LYS A 403 21.86 -20.49 2.09
CA LYS A 403 21.78 -21.94 2.33
C LYS A 403 21.55 -22.29 3.80
N GLU A 404 21.91 -21.40 4.71
CA GLU A 404 21.73 -21.50 6.16
C GLU A 404 20.43 -20.82 6.61
N ALA A 405 19.66 -20.22 5.70
CA ALA A 405 18.42 -19.54 6.05
C ALA A 405 17.37 -20.54 6.60
N PRO A 406 16.65 -20.18 7.67
CA PRO A 406 15.55 -20.97 8.21
C PRO A 406 14.48 -21.25 7.14
N SER A 407 13.69 -22.31 7.34
CA SER A 407 12.56 -22.66 6.45
C SER A 407 11.49 -21.57 6.40
N SER A 408 11.42 -20.71 7.41
CA SER A 408 10.52 -19.56 7.48
C SER A 408 10.90 -18.39 6.57
N ILE A 409 12.02 -18.48 5.85
CA ILE A 409 12.44 -17.49 4.86
C ILE A 409 12.16 -18.01 3.46
N LEU A 410 11.35 -17.26 2.71
CA LEU A 410 11.05 -17.58 1.32
C LEU A 410 12.30 -17.51 0.45
N ARG A 411 12.26 -18.18 -0.71
CA ARG A 411 13.37 -18.17 -1.68
C ARG A 411 12.90 -17.69 -3.04
N LEU A 412 13.68 -16.80 -3.65
CA LEU A 412 13.58 -16.46 -5.06
C LEU A 412 14.13 -17.63 -5.89
N VAL A 413 13.27 -18.26 -6.69
CA VAL A 413 13.63 -19.42 -7.52
C VAL A 413 13.53 -19.15 -9.01
N TRP A 414 12.88 -18.05 -9.38
CA TRP A 414 12.82 -17.61 -10.75
C TRP A 414 12.89 -16.09 -10.82
N ASP A 415 13.88 -15.61 -11.55
CA ASP A 415 14.02 -14.22 -11.91
C ASP A 415 14.31 -14.18 -13.42
N PRO A 416 13.43 -13.58 -14.22
CA PRO A 416 13.62 -13.55 -15.66
C PRO A 416 14.90 -12.81 -16.06
N ALA A 417 15.42 -11.89 -15.24
CA ALA A 417 16.64 -11.13 -15.54
C ALA A 417 17.92 -11.95 -15.37
N LEU A 418 18.00 -12.78 -14.32
CA LEU A 418 19.19 -13.57 -13.99
C LEU A 418 19.50 -14.65 -15.04
N LYS A 419 18.48 -15.12 -15.77
CA LYS A 419 18.64 -16.18 -16.77
C LYS A 419 19.27 -15.74 -18.10
N PHE A 420 19.27 -14.44 -18.41
CA PHE A 420 19.80 -13.96 -19.69
C PHE A 420 21.31 -13.72 -19.69
N GLY A 421 22.04 -14.17 -18.67
CA GLY A 421 23.49 -13.98 -18.62
C GLY A 421 23.90 -12.51 -18.61
N ARG A 422 22.97 -11.59 -18.31
CA ARG A 422 23.33 -10.27 -17.78
C ARG A 422 23.87 -10.55 -16.39
N ASP A 423 25.16 -10.87 -16.36
CA ASP A 423 25.97 -10.92 -15.16
C ASP A 423 25.62 -9.64 -14.40
N ASP A 424 25.17 -9.73 -13.15
CA ASP A 424 24.96 -8.55 -12.30
C ASP A 424 26.24 -7.69 -12.25
N ARG A 425 27.38 -8.25 -12.65
CA ARG A 425 28.60 -7.51 -12.96
C ARG A 425 28.40 -6.40 -13.98
N ASP A 426 27.57 -6.45 -15.01
CA ASP A 426 27.41 -5.28 -15.89
C ASP A 426 26.52 -4.18 -15.29
N MET A 427 25.66 -4.48 -14.31
CA MET A 427 24.98 -3.47 -13.47
C MET A 427 25.79 -3.03 -12.23
N LEU A 428 26.80 -3.81 -11.83
CA LEU A 428 27.71 -3.50 -10.72
C LEU A 428 29.10 -3.00 -11.19
N VAL A 429 29.45 -3.12 -12.47
CA VAL A 429 30.84 -2.95 -12.98
C VAL A 429 30.94 -2.02 -14.19
N ASP A 430 29.87 -1.68 -14.93
CA ASP A 430 30.01 -0.74 -16.04
C ASP A 430 29.70 0.72 -15.65
N GLY A 431 30.74 1.39 -15.14
CA GLY A 431 30.99 2.81 -15.40
C GLY A 431 30.17 3.88 -14.66
N MET A 432 29.08 3.55 -13.95
CA MET A 432 28.22 4.56 -13.29
C MET A 432 28.31 4.65 -11.76
N TYR A 433 29.33 4.06 -11.14
CA TYR A 433 29.72 4.36 -9.76
C TYR A 433 31.23 4.73 -9.70
N PRO A 434 31.62 5.86 -9.07
CA PRO A 434 33.01 6.28 -9.07
C PRO A 434 33.92 5.29 -8.34
N ARG A 435 34.90 4.75 -9.07
CA ARG A 435 36.01 3.94 -8.55
C ARG A 435 36.94 4.76 -7.64
N ARG A 436 36.56 5.03 -6.40
CA ARG A 436 37.53 5.36 -5.32
C ARG A 436 37.15 4.69 -4.00
N LEU A 437 37.67 3.47 -3.88
CA LEU A 437 38.27 2.84 -2.71
C LEU A 437 37.86 3.30 -1.30
N ARG A 438 37.30 2.32 -0.57
CA ARG A 438 37.76 1.82 0.74
C ARG A 438 37.98 2.87 1.83
N GLN A 439 36.88 3.31 2.43
CA GLN A 439 36.67 3.73 3.83
C GLN A 439 35.53 4.75 3.81
N GLY A 440 34.41 4.42 4.45
CA GLY A 440 33.29 5.34 4.66
C GLY A 440 32.37 5.52 3.44
N TRP A 441 31.44 4.60 3.22
CA TRP A 441 30.29 4.81 2.33
C TRP A 441 29.06 4.22 3.01
N PHE A 442 28.30 5.06 3.72
CA PHE A 442 26.85 4.97 3.94
C PHE A 442 26.27 6.22 4.63
N ALA A 443 27.10 7.14 5.13
CA ALA A 443 26.62 8.41 5.66
C ALA A 443 26.27 9.36 4.50
N ASN A 444 25.00 9.75 4.42
CA ASN A 444 24.44 10.75 3.52
C ASN A 444 24.19 10.25 2.09
N ASP A 445 23.06 9.58 1.90
CA ASP A 445 22.01 10.10 1.01
C ASP A 445 20.68 9.46 1.42
N SER A 446 19.65 10.29 1.56
CA SER A 446 18.29 9.80 1.72
C SER A 446 17.94 8.93 0.53
N TRP A 447 17.22 7.83 0.74
CA TRP A 447 16.61 7.03 -0.32
C TRP A 447 15.43 7.78 -0.98
N ASN A 448 15.62 9.07 -1.27
CA ASN A 448 14.72 9.83 -2.12
C ASN A 448 14.88 9.30 -3.54
N ILE A 449 13.78 8.77 -4.04
CA ILE A 449 13.56 8.37 -5.42
C ILE A 449 13.86 9.58 -6.30
N ASP A 450 15.04 9.62 -6.95
CA ASP A 450 15.33 10.60 -7.99
C ASP A 450 14.61 10.12 -9.27
N ASP A 451 13.65 10.91 -9.75
CA ASP A 451 12.71 10.66 -10.87
C ASP A 451 13.39 10.50 -12.26
N ARG A 452 14.69 10.18 -12.31
CA ARG A 452 15.51 10.14 -13.54
C ARG A 452 16.08 8.76 -13.85
N TYR A 453 15.37 7.71 -13.47
CA TYR A 453 15.74 6.33 -13.83
C TYR A 453 15.10 5.95 -15.17
N GLU A 454 15.86 6.04 -16.26
CA GLU A 454 15.51 5.36 -17.52
C GLU A 454 15.80 3.87 -17.36
N ASP A 455 14.75 3.09 -17.21
CA ASP A 455 14.84 1.69 -16.82
C ASP A 455 15.03 0.77 -18.06
N PRO A 456 16.09 -0.06 -18.16
CA PRO A 456 16.35 -0.89 -19.34
C PRO A 456 15.38 -2.07 -19.55
N TRP A 457 14.33 -2.21 -18.72
CA TRP A 457 13.33 -3.29 -18.84
C TRP A 457 12.29 -3.07 -19.94
N ASP A 458 12.41 -1.98 -20.70
CA ASP A 458 11.34 -1.45 -21.53
C ASP A 458 10.97 -2.29 -22.77
N ARG A 459 11.68 -3.39 -23.05
CA ARG A 459 11.32 -4.29 -24.16
C ARG A 459 11.66 -5.73 -23.82
N ASP A 460 10.66 -6.52 -23.47
CA ASP A 460 10.68 -7.93 -23.85
C ASP A 460 10.30 -7.98 -25.34
N PRO A 461 11.25 -8.21 -26.26
CA PRO A 461 10.97 -8.17 -27.69
C PRO A 461 9.99 -9.28 -28.15
N GLU A 462 9.66 -10.23 -27.28
CA GLU A 462 8.74 -11.35 -27.57
C GLU A 462 7.39 -11.23 -26.86
N SER A 463 7.16 -10.17 -26.07
CA SER A 463 5.85 -9.88 -25.47
C SER A 463 5.00 -9.08 -26.46
N ASP A 464 3.83 -9.59 -26.85
CA ASP A 464 2.79 -8.85 -27.60
C ASP A 464 2.29 -7.58 -26.87
N ASN A 465 2.79 -7.30 -25.66
CA ASN A 465 2.47 -6.13 -24.87
C ASN A 465 3.76 -5.33 -24.52
N PRO A 466 3.90 -4.08 -24.99
CA PRO A 466 5.15 -3.30 -24.92
C PRO A 466 5.47 -2.67 -23.55
N LEU A 467 4.77 -3.04 -22.47
CA LEU A 467 4.97 -2.44 -21.15
C LEU A 467 5.95 -3.27 -20.29
N PRO A 468 6.93 -2.63 -19.60
CA PRO A 468 7.84 -3.31 -18.69
C PRO A 468 7.05 -3.90 -17.51
N ARG A 469 7.09 -5.22 -17.35
CA ARG A 469 6.38 -5.93 -16.27
C ARG A 469 7.38 -6.60 -15.34
N VAL A 470 7.29 -6.28 -14.06
CA VAL A 470 8.08 -6.94 -13.03
C VAL A 470 7.39 -8.25 -12.67
N GLN A 471 8.06 -9.37 -12.97
CA GLN A 471 7.63 -10.73 -12.63
C GLN A 471 8.77 -11.50 -11.97
N PHE A 472 8.46 -12.23 -10.92
CA PHE A 472 9.42 -13.10 -10.24
C PHE A 472 8.71 -14.25 -9.52
N GLY A 473 9.42 -15.36 -9.36
CA GLY A 473 8.90 -16.61 -8.79
C GLY A 473 9.55 -16.94 -7.46
N ILE A 474 8.73 -17.22 -6.46
CA ILE A 474 9.13 -17.53 -5.08
C ILE A 474 8.64 -18.93 -4.65
N THR A 475 9.33 -19.52 -3.69
CA THR A 475 8.97 -20.79 -3.05
C THR A 475 9.11 -20.65 -1.53
N PRO A 476 8.30 -21.36 -0.72
CA PRO A 476 7.28 -22.34 -1.09
C PRO A 476 5.97 -21.72 -1.58
N VAL A 477 5.16 -22.54 -2.26
CA VAL A 477 3.73 -22.27 -2.43
C VAL A 477 3.03 -22.66 -1.13
N GLY A 478 2.38 -21.71 -0.48
CA GLY A 478 1.72 -21.91 0.80
C GLY A 478 0.24 -21.59 0.79
N LEU A 479 -0.39 -21.83 1.94
CA LEU A 479 -1.76 -21.41 2.24
C LEU A 479 -1.72 -20.21 3.19
N PRO A 480 -2.77 -19.36 3.23
CA PRO A 480 -2.89 -18.32 4.24
C PRO A 480 -2.69 -18.88 5.65
N PHE A 481 -2.01 -18.13 6.50
CA PHE A 481 -1.71 -18.56 7.87
C PHE A 481 -2.95 -18.53 8.76
N ASP A 482 -3.50 -19.70 9.10
CA ASP A 482 -4.69 -19.82 9.97
C ASP A 482 -4.36 -20.66 11.22
N LEU A 483 -4.94 -20.28 12.36
CA LEU A 483 -4.85 -21.05 13.60
C LEU A 483 -5.47 -22.45 13.44
N ALA A 484 -6.48 -22.60 12.56
CA ALA A 484 -7.14 -23.86 12.28
C ALA A 484 -6.22 -24.93 11.65
N ASP A 485 -5.09 -24.52 11.08
CA ASP A 485 -4.11 -25.43 10.47
C ASP A 485 -3.28 -26.21 11.50
N PHE A 486 -3.26 -25.74 12.75
CA PHE A 486 -2.51 -26.36 13.83
C PHE A 486 -3.39 -27.34 14.61
N LYS A 487 -2.98 -28.61 14.67
CA LYS A 487 -3.74 -29.66 15.34
C LYS A 487 -3.55 -29.62 16.85
N THR A 488 -2.36 -29.24 17.28
CA THR A 488 -1.99 -29.21 18.69
C THR A 488 -1.34 -27.87 19.06
N PRO A 489 -1.37 -27.50 20.35
CA PRO A 489 -0.57 -26.37 20.83
C PRO A 489 0.92 -26.54 20.52
N GLY A 490 1.43 -27.77 20.53
CA GLY A 490 2.82 -28.08 20.17
C GLY A 490 3.17 -27.65 18.75
N ASP A 491 2.28 -27.91 17.78
CA ASP A 491 2.51 -27.53 16.38
C ASP A 491 2.59 -26.02 16.21
N PHE A 492 1.72 -25.28 16.91
CA PHE A 492 1.75 -23.82 16.91
C PHE A 492 3.01 -23.25 17.56
N ARG A 493 3.48 -23.84 18.66
CA ARG A 493 4.74 -23.45 19.30
C ARG A 493 5.91 -23.57 18.34
N VAL A 494 6.02 -24.72 17.66
CA VAL A 494 7.07 -24.96 16.66
C VAL A 494 6.97 -23.95 15.52
N ALA A 495 5.75 -23.60 15.09
CA ALA A 495 5.55 -22.55 14.09
C ALA A 495 6.01 -21.17 14.57
N MET A 496 5.68 -20.77 15.80
CA MET A 496 6.11 -19.50 16.37
C MET A 496 7.63 -19.43 16.55
N ASP A 497 8.25 -20.51 17.02
CA ASP A 497 9.71 -20.62 17.11
C ASP A 497 10.36 -20.50 15.73
N SER A 498 9.78 -21.13 14.70
CA SER A 498 10.27 -21.03 13.33
C SER A 498 10.15 -19.61 12.75
N LEU A 499 9.09 -18.87 13.08
CA LEU A 499 8.97 -17.46 12.68
C LEU A 499 10.02 -16.58 13.36
N LEU A 500 10.24 -16.78 14.66
CA LEU A 500 11.28 -16.06 15.42
C LEU A 500 12.68 -16.35 14.87
N ASP A 501 12.98 -17.59 14.51
CA ASP A 501 14.24 -17.96 13.85
C ASP A 501 14.42 -17.21 12.52
N GLY A 502 13.33 -17.08 11.75
CA GLY A 502 13.31 -16.33 10.50
C GLY A 502 13.59 -14.85 10.71
N LEU A 503 12.91 -14.22 11.67
CA LEU A 503 13.12 -12.82 12.02
C LEU A 503 14.54 -12.56 12.51
N ASP A 504 15.06 -13.40 13.41
CA ASP A 504 16.44 -13.32 13.87
C ASP A 504 17.43 -13.40 12.70
N TRP A 505 17.23 -14.35 11.79
CA TRP A 505 18.09 -14.48 10.63
C TRP A 505 17.99 -13.27 9.69
N LEU A 506 16.78 -12.71 9.47
CA LEU A 506 16.61 -11.48 8.69
C LEU A 506 17.36 -10.31 9.34
N HIS A 507 17.21 -10.12 10.64
CA HIS A 507 17.78 -8.99 11.36
C HIS A 507 19.31 -9.07 11.49
N THR A 508 19.83 -10.26 11.81
CA THR A 508 21.25 -10.47 12.15
C THR A 508 22.11 -10.85 10.96
N THR A 509 21.58 -11.70 10.07
CA THR A 509 22.34 -12.27 8.95
C THR A 509 22.06 -11.55 7.64
N ALA A 510 20.79 -11.38 7.28
CA ALA A 510 20.41 -10.69 6.04
C ALA A 510 20.50 -9.17 6.16
N ARG A 511 20.44 -8.64 7.39
CA ARG A 511 20.40 -7.21 7.72
C ARG A 511 19.19 -6.52 7.08
N ILE A 512 18.03 -7.17 7.15
CA ILE A 512 16.75 -6.68 6.63
C ILE A 512 15.75 -6.58 7.79
N LEU A 513 14.99 -5.49 7.81
CA LEU A 513 13.78 -5.30 8.62
C LEU A 513 12.58 -5.45 7.70
N HIS A 514 11.57 -6.24 8.07
CA HIS A 514 10.42 -6.53 7.22
C HIS A 514 9.38 -5.39 7.25
N ARG A 515 9.09 -4.86 8.45
CA ARG A 515 8.19 -3.72 8.74
C ARG A 515 6.71 -3.91 8.36
N ASP A 516 6.29 -5.14 8.10
CA ASP A 516 4.90 -5.49 7.78
C ASP A 516 4.60 -6.95 8.19
N ILE A 517 5.06 -7.34 9.39
CA ILE A 517 4.77 -8.67 9.93
C ILE A 517 3.32 -8.71 10.43
N ARG A 518 2.49 -9.54 9.77
CA ARG A 518 1.06 -9.68 10.06
C ARG A 518 0.53 -11.00 9.45
N PRO A 519 -0.65 -11.49 9.87
CA PRO A 519 -1.19 -12.76 9.35
C PRO A 519 -1.27 -12.85 7.82
N ALA A 520 -1.58 -11.74 7.13
CA ALA A 520 -1.66 -11.71 5.67
C ALA A 520 -0.30 -11.86 4.96
N ASN A 521 0.80 -11.62 5.67
CA ASN A 521 2.17 -11.67 5.15
C ASN A 521 2.94 -12.90 5.69
N VAL A 522 2.21 -13.90 6.17
CA VAL A 522 2.73 -15.22 6.53
C VAL A 522 1.89 -16.28 5.84
N ILE A 523 2.55 -17.31 5.33
CA ILE A 523 1.90 -18.49 4.73
C ILE A 523 2.35 -19.76 5.44
N VAL A 524 1.53 -20.81 5.43
CA VAL A 524 1.97 -22.16 5.80
C VAL A 524 2.46 -22.88 4.55
N ASP A 525 3.72 -23.32 4.55
CA ASP A 525 4.24 -24.20 3.51
C ASP A 525 3.46 -25.52 3.49
N ARG A 526 2.89 -25.87 2.33
CA ARG A 526 2.09 -27.09 2.15
C ARG A 526 2.87 -28.35 2.52
N SER A 527 4.18 -28.35 2.29
CA SER A 527 5.07 -29.50 2.45
C SER A 527 5.60 -29.66 3.88
N THR A 528 6.16 -28.61 4.46
CA THR A 528 6.76 -28.65 5.80
C THR A 528 5.74 -28.37 6.92
N LYS A 529 4.59 -27.79 6.59
CA LYS A 529 3.60 -27.26 7.56
C LYS A 529 4.17 -26.18 8.47
N LEU A 530 5.26 -25.54 8.07
CA LEU A 530 5.88 -24.45 8.81
C LEU A 530 5.51 -23.09 8.19
N PRO A 531 5.42 -22.04 9.02
CA PRO A 531 5.18 -20.69 8.55
C PRO A 531 6.36 -20.15 7.75
N VAL A 532 6.06 -19.33 6.75
CA VAL A 532 7.03 -18.61 5.92
C VAL A 532 6.62 -17.16 5.79
N ILE A 533 7.58 -16.26 6.01
CA ILE A 533 7.42 -14.80 5.88
C ILE A 533 7.44 -14.43 4.40
N ILE A 534 6.46 -13.64 3.96
CA ILE A 534 6.27 -13.17 2.58
C ILE A 534 5.97 -11.67 2.50
N ASP A 535 5.96 -11.12 1.29
CA ASP A 535 5.65 -9.71 0.98
C ASP A 535 6.69 -8.71 1.52
N PHE A 536 7.86 -8.67 0.88
CA PHE A 536 8.97 -7.79 1.26
C PHE A 536 8.87 -6.37 0.67
N ASP A 537 7.71 -5.98 0.14
CA ASP A 537 7.44 -4.66 -0.43
C ASP A 537 7.71 -3.51 0.56
N CYS A 538 7.54 -3.77 1.86
CA CYS A 538 7.76 -2.81 2.93
C CYS A 538 9.13 -2.94 3.59
N ALA A 539 9.97 -3.90 3.19
CA ALA A 539 11.22 -4.17 3.89
C ALA A 539 12.26 -3.04 3.72
N CYS A 540 13.22 -2.94 4.63
CA CYS A 540 14.39 -2.06 4.44
C CYS A 540 15.66 -2.70 5.02
N MET A 541 16.81 -2.16 4.64
CA MET A 541 18.08 -2.58 5.26
C MET A 541 18.13 -2.07 6.71
N ASN A 542 18.71 -2.87 7.60
CA ASN A 542 18.91 -2.52 8.99
C ASN A 542 19.88 -1.32 9.09
N PRO A 543 19.48 -0.19 9.73
CA PRO A 543 20.23 1.07 9.73
C PRO A 543 21.58 1.06 10.46
N ASP A 544 21.92 0.00 11.21
CA ASP A 544 23.24 -0.12 11.87
C ASP A 544 24.43 -0.04 10.90
N ILE A 545 24.18 -0.26 9.61
CA ILE A 545 25.18 -0.15 8.54
C ILE A 545 25.13 1.23 7.86
N SER A 546 23.99 1.93 7.89
CA SER A 546 23.73 3.10 7.03
C SER A 546 23.68 4.48 7.69
N GLY A 547 23.95 4.57 8.99
CA GLY A 547 23.85 5.84 9.73
C GLY A 547 22.40 6.14 10.14
N ASN A 548 22.10 7.39 10.53
CA ASN A 548 20.76 7.85 10.95
C ASN A 548 19.74 7.85 9.78
N VAL A 549 19.49 6.69 9.17
CA VAL A 549 18.49 6.56 8.10
C VAL A 549 17.12 6.51 8.75
N GLN A 550 16.42 7.64 8.64
CA GLN A 550 14.99 7.69 8.90
C GLN A 550 14.24 7.14 7.69
N SER A 551 13.12 6.46 7.94
CA SER A 551 12.20 6.01 6.91
C SER A 551 10.78 6.32 7.34
N THR A 552 9.90 6.45 6.35
CA THR A 552 8.46 6.43 6.58
C THR A 552 7.95 5.02 6.87
N TYR A 553 6.83 4.93 7.60
CA TYR A 553 6.12 3.68 7.84
C TYR A 553 5.27 3.29 6.62
N ALA A 554 5.35 2.02 6.20
CA ALA A 554 4.67 1.53 5.00
C ALA A 554 3.80 0.27 5.22
N GLY A 555 3.82 -0.32 6.42
CA GLY A 555 3.08 -1.53 6.74
C GLY A 555 1.57 -1.34 6.96
N GLY A 556 0.90 -2.39 7.41
CA GLY A 556 -0.51 -2.37 7.84
C GLY A 556 -0.73 -1.64 9.16
N LEU A 557 -1.97 -1.20 9.45
CA LEU A 557 -2.26 -0.49 10.71
C LEU A 557 -2.04 -1.38 11.94
N ILE A 558 -2.46 -2.64 11.84
CA ILE A 558 -2.39 -3.63 12.93
C ILE A 558 -0.97 -3.91 13.45
N CYS A 559 0.07 -3.59 12.68
CA CYS A 559 1.47 -3.86 13.02
C CYS A 559 2.31 -2.59 13.20
N VAL A 560 1.66 -1.42 13.37
CA VAL A 560 2.38 -0.15 13.58
C VAL A 560 3.14 -0.18 14.91
N PRO A 561 4.44 0.13 14.96
CA PRO A 561 5.18 0.15 16.21
C PRO A 561 4.74 1.27 17.18
N PRO A 562 4.83 1.08 18.51
CA PRO A 562 4.48 2.09 19.51
C PRO A 562 5.15 3.45 19.31
N LYS A 563 6.42 3.47 18.90
CA LYS A 563 7.12 4.73 18.62
C LYS A 563 6.54 5.50 17.43
N VAL A 564 6.03 4.81 16.41
CA VAL A 564 5.37 5.44 15.26
C VAL A 564 4.02 6.02 15.68
N ILE A 565 3.26 5.30 16.53
CA ILE A 565 2.00 5.78 17.12
C ILE A 565 2.24 7.04 17.95
N ALA A 566 3.25 7.02 18.83
CA ALA A 566 3.58 8.17 19.68
C ALA A 566 3.95 9.42 18.86
N LEU A 567 4.73 9.23 17.78
CA LEU A 567 5.07 10.31 16.86
C LEU A 567 3.83 10.84 16.11
N ALA A 568 2.92 9.95 15.68
CA ALA A 568 1.67 10.34 15.04
C ALA A 568 0.77 11.15 15.99
N LEU A 569 0.55 10.66 17.21
CA LEU A 569 -0.26 11.35 18.23
C LEU A 569 0.31 12.73 18.56
N LYS A 570 1.62 12.84 18.72
CA LYS A 570 2.28 14.13 18.96
C LYS A 570 2.05 15.11 17.79
N ALA A 571 2.17 14.65 16.56
CA ALA A 571 1.91 15.49 15.40
C ALA A 571 0.45 15.97 15.34
N PHE A 572 -0.51 15.13 15.73
CA PHE A 572 -1.92 15.56 15.88
C PHE A 572 -2.09 16.64 16.97
N GLU A 573 -1.41 16.49 18.12
CA GLU A 573 -1.41 17.50 19.20
C GLU A 573 -0.80 18.83 18.77
N ASP A 574 0.25 18.78 17.96
CA ASP A 574 0.93 19.96 17.39
C ASP A 574 0.08 20.65 16.30
N GLY A 575 -1.04 20.05 15.89
CA GLY A 575 -1.96 20.56 14.88
C GLY A 575 -1.51 20.30 13.44
N ASP A 576 -0.55 19.40 13.26
CA ASP A 576 -0.20 18.86 11.96
C ASP A 576 -1.27 17.88 11.48
N ASP A 577 -1.23 17.54 10.19
CA ASP A 577 -2.03 16.47 9.58
C ASP A 577 -1.14 15.23 9.37
N PRO A 578 -0.86 14.43 10.43
CA PRO A 578 0.01 13.28 10.32
C PRO A 578 -0.72 12.12 9.68
N VAL A 579 -0.66 12.07 8.36
CA VAL A 579 -0.80 10.80 7.65
C VAL A 579 0.27 9.86 8.21
N ILE A 580 -0.11 8.75 8.86
CA ILE A 580 0.84 7.79 9.51
C ILE A 580 1.99 7.41 8.55
N ARG A 581 1.70 7.27 7.26
CA ARG A 581 2.68 6.98 6.20
C ARG A 581 3.74 8.08 5.97
N ARG A 582 3.58 9.26 6.55
CA ARG A 582 4.53 10.38 6.49
C ARG A 582 5.37 10.48 7.76
N ILE A 583 5.08 9.68 8.79
CA ILE A 583 5.88 9.66 10.02
C ILE A 583 7.25 9.04 9.71
N CYS A 584 8.27 9.90 9.75
CA CYS A 584 9.66 9.50 9.67
C CYS A 584 10.14 9.01 11.03
N TYR A 585 10.64 7.78 11.09
CA TYR A 585 11.21 7.19 12.29
C TYR A 585 12.45 6.37 11.93
N LYS A 586 13.22 5.95 12.93
CA LYS A 586 14.32 5.01 12.75
C LYS A 586 13.78 3.58 12.93
N PRO A 587 13.71 2.76 11.86
CA PRO A 587 13.27 1.38 11.98
C PRO A 587 14.31 0.52 12.72
N GLU A 588 13.86 -0.39 13.56
CA GLU A 588 14.71 -1.25 14.39
C GLU A 588 14.18 -2.69 14.42
N PRO A 589 15.02 -3.70 14.71
CA PRO A 589 14.58 -5.09 14.88
C PRO A 589 13.37 -5.27 15.79
N SER A 590 13.31 -4.51 16.89
CA SER A 590 12.20 -4.55 17.85
C SER A 590 10.84 -4.20 17.24
N ASP A 591 10.79 -3.46 16.13
CA ASP A 591 9.56 -3.14 15.42
C ASP A 591 8.90 -4.39 14.83
N ASP A 592 9.70 -5.27 14.21
CA ASP A 592 9.22 -6.54 13.67
C ASP A 592 8.84 -7.51 14.79
N LEU A 593 9.53 -7.46 15.93
CA LEU A 593 9.24 -8.30 17.08
C LEU A 593 7.93 -7.89 17.78
N VAL A 594 7.67 -6.58 17.89
CA VAL A 594 6.37 -6.08 18.37
C VAL A 594 5.26 -6.51 17.41
N ALA A 595 5.48 -6.36 16.10
CA ALA A 595 4.55 -6.82 15.08
C ALA A 595 4.32 -8.35 15.14
N PHE A 596 5.34 -9.14 15.50
CA PHE A 596 5.19 -10.57 15.76
C PHE A 596 4.27 -10.86 16.96
N VAL A 597 4.38 -10.12 18.07
CA VAL A 597 3.44 -10.29 19.20
C VAL A 597 2.01 -9.97 18.78
N LEU A 598 1.81 -8.92 17.99
CA LEU A 598 0.50 -8.54 17.44
C LEU A 598 -0.04 -9.59 16.48
N LEU A 599 0.81 -10.22 15.67
CA LEU A 599 0.45 -11.36 14.83
C LEU A 599 -0.08 -12.54 15.66
N VAL A 600 0.63 -12.91 16.73
CA VAL A 600 0.19 -14.00 17.63
C VAL A 600 -1.16 -13.68 18.25
N LEU A 601 -1.31 -12.48 18.77
CA LEU A 601 -2.57 -12.02 19.36
C LEU A 601 -3.71 -12.02 18.33
N ALA A 602 -3.45 -11.56 17.10
CA ALA A 602 -4.44 -11.53 16.03
C ALA A 602 -4.95 -12.94 15.67
N MET A 603 -4.09 -13.95 15.78
CA MET A 603 -4.49 -15.34 15.56
C MET A 603 -5.30 -15.92 16.72
N LEU A 604 -4.88 -15.66 17.95
CA LEU A 604 -5.55 -16.21 19.14
C LEU A 604 -6.89 -15.51 19.43
N TYR A 605 -7.00 -14.23 19.04
CA TYR A 605 -8.09 -13.34 19.42
C TYR A 605 -8.67 -12.57 18.22
N PRO A 606 -9.04 -13.22 17.11
CA PRO A 606 -9.36 -12.54 15.85
C PRO A 606 -10.52 -11.53 15.94
N LYS A 607 -11.44 -11.71 16.90
CA LYS A 607 -12.56 -10.78 17.13
C LYS A 607 -12.11 -9.43 17.68
N GLN A 608 -11.09 -9.40 18.55
CA GLN A 608 -10.54 -8.15 19.07
C GLN A 608 -9.85 -7.35 17.94
N PHE A 609 -9.35 -8.06 16.93
CA PHE A 609 -8.61 -7.48 15.81
C PHE A 609 -9.47 -7.14 14.59
N SER A 610 -10.75 -7.52 14.56
CA SER A 610 -11.63 -7.22 13.42
C SER A 610 -11.87 -5.72 13.18
N ASN A 611 -11.58 -4.89 14.19
CA ASN A 611 -11.72 -3.43 14.11
C ASN A 611 -10.47 -2.73 13.56
N PHE A 612 -9.35 -3.44 13.41
CA PHE A 612 -8.12 -2.87 12.87
C PHE A 612 -7.89 -3.38 11.44
N PRO A 613 -7.80 -2.51 10.42
CA PRO A 613 -7.49 -2.94 9.07
C PRO A 613 -6.18 -3.74 9.00
N ALA A 614 -6.32 -5.03 8.64
CA ALA A 614 -5.19 -5.91 8.36
C ALA A 614 -4.52 -5.59 7.03
N CYS A 615 -5.19 -4.85 6.13
CA CYS A 615 -4.66 -4.40 4.85
C CYS A 615 -3.75 -3.16 5.00
N ARG A 616 -2.99 -2.82 3.93
CA ARG A 616 -2.18 -1.59 3.91
C ARG A 616 -3.10 -0.37 4.03
N LEU A 617 -2.68 0.61 4.82
CA LEU A 617 -3.43 1.85 5.12
C LEU A 617 -3.67 2.72 3.86
N HIS A 618 -4.71 2.46 3.06
CA HIS A 618 -4.85 3.14 1.77
C HIS A 618 -5.21 4.63 1.88
N ASP A 619 -5.94 5.06 2.91
CA ASP A 619 -6.29 6.46 3.17
C ASP A 619 -6.29 6.69 4.70
N GLU A 620 -5.70 7.82 5.10
CA GLU A 620 -5.59 8.45 6.43
C GLU A 620 -6.04 7.60 7.63
N GLY A 621 -5.06 7.02 8.36
CA GLY A 621 -5.33 6.52 9.69
C GLY A 621 -5.84 7.66 10.56
N SER A 622 -7.13 7.64 10.90
CA SER A 622 -7.74 8.77 11.60
C SER A 622 -7.13 8.91 12.99
N PHE A 623 -7.24 10.09 13.59
CA PHE A 623 -6.79 10.27 14.98
C PHE A 623 -7.40 9.21 15.90
N GLU A 624 -8.69 8.89 15.70
CA GLU A 624 -9.41 7.89 16.48
C GLU A 624 -8.84 6.48 16.30
N GLU A 625 -8.41 6.12 15.09
CA GLU A 625 -7.79 4.81 14.82
C GLU A 625 -6.41 4.69 15.47
N VAL A 626 -5.60 5.75 15.38
CA VAL A 626 -4.28 5.81 16.04
C VAL A 626 -4.42 5.79 17.55
N GLU A 627 -5.38 6.52 18.10
CA GLU A 627 -5.67 6.54 19.53
C GLU A 627 -6.22 5.19 20.01
N ALA A 628 -7.09 4.54 19.24
CA ALA A 628 -7.57 3.19 19.54
C ALA A 628 -6.42 2.17 19.56
N LEU A 629 -5.49 2.26 18.60
CA LEU A 629 -4.31 1.39 18.56
C LEU A 629 -3.36 1.67 19.72
N SER A 630 -3.17 2.95 20.09
CA SER A 630 -2.39 3.37 21.26
C SER A 630 -2.96 2.78 22.55
N ARG A 631 -4.28 2.89 22.75
CA ARG A 631 -4.98 2.28 23.90
C ARG A 631 -4.81 0.77 23.91
N PHE A 632 -4.96 0.13 22.75
CA PHE A 632 -4.77 -1.32 22.64
C PHE A 632 -3.35 -1.75 23.03
N HIS A 633 -2.32 -1.00 22.61
CA HIS A 633 -0.94 -1.27 23.02
C HIS A 633 -0.74 -1.10 24.53
N ASN A 634 -1.32 -0.05 25.12
CA ASN A 634 -1.26 0.16 26.56
C ASN A 634 -1.96 -0.97 27.34
N ASP A 635 -3.06 -1.50 26.82
CA ASP A 635 -3.77 -2.64 27.41
C ASP A 635 -2.93 -3.93 27.34
N ILE A 636 -2.20 -4.14 26.25
CA ILE A 636 -1.24 -5.26 26.12
C ILE A 636 -0.10 -5.09 27.14
N GLU A 637 0.48 -3.90 27.24
CA GLU A 637 1.57 -3.60 28.17
C GLU A 637 1.15 -3.76 29.63
N ALA A 638 -0.08 -3.33 29.97
CA ALA A 638 -0.65 -3.50 31.30
C ALA A 638 -1.10 -4.94 31.61
N SER A 639 -1.17 -5.81 30.60
CA SER A 639 -1.55 -7.21 30.77
C SER A 639 -0.54 -7.95 31.64
N THR A 640 -1.02 -8.64 32.67
CA THR A 640 -0.17 -9.49 33.52
C THR A 640 0.54 -10.59 32.73
N MET A 641 -0.09 -11.07 31.66
CA MET A 641 0.40 -12.16 30.84
C MET A 641 1.18 -11.64 29.62
N TRP A 642 0.57 -10.72 28.85
CA TRP A 642 1.19 -10.24 27.62
C TRP A 642 2.20 -9.11 27.84
N GLY A 643 2.12 -8.36 28.94
CA GLY A 643 3.01 -7.23 29.21
C GLY A 643 4.49 -7.63 29.29
N THR A 644 4.78 -8.80 29.87
CA THR A 644 6.17 -9.32 29.92
C THR A 644 6.69 -9.67 28.52
N ILE A 645 5.86 -10.30 27.68
CA ILE A 645 6.22 -10.63 26.29
C ILE A 645 6.40 -9.35 25.47
N TRP A 646 5.51 -8.38 25.66
CA TRP A 646 5.56 -7.09 25.00
C TRP A 646 6.84 -6.31 25.35
N ALA A 647 7.21 -6.26 26.64
CA ALA A 647 8.47 -5.66 27.07
C ALA A 647 9.68 -6.35 26.44
N ASN A 648 9.69 -7.70 26.39
CA ASN A 648 10.75 -8.43 25.69
C ASN A 648 10.83 -8.08 24.19
N ALA A 649 9.70 -7.86 23.52
CA ALA A 649 9.69 -7.43 22.12
C ALA A 649 10.31 -6.04 21.94
N LEU A 650 9.93 -5.09 22.80
CA LEU A 650 10.46 -3.72 22.81
C LEU A 650 11.98 -3.69 23.05
N GLU A 651 12.47 -4.56 23.94
CA GLU A 651 13.89 -4.69 24.27
C GLU A 651 14.70 -5.49 23.23
N GLY A 652 14.05 -6.11 22.24
CA GLY A 652 14.74 -6.99 21.29
C GLY A 652 15.10 -8.37 21.84
N ASN A 653 14.52 -8.78 22.98
CA ASN A 653 14.83 -10.03 23.65
C ASN A 653 14.05 -11.21 23.04
N LEU A 654 14.60 -11.80 21.98
CA LEU A 654 14.05 -12.96 21.28
C LEU A 654 13.80 -14.17 22.20
N GLU A 655 14.70 -14.47 23.14
CA GLU A 655 14.53 -15.61 24.04
C GLU A 655 13.34 -15.39 24.99
N GLY A 656 13.13 -14.15 25.42
CA GLY A 656 11.95 -13.75 26.16
C GLY A 656 10.65 -13.99 25.37
N LEU A 657 10.65 -13.76 24.06
CA LEU A 657 9.50 -14.01 23.20
C LEU A 657 9.18 -15.49 23.01
N ARG A 658 10.16 -16.38 23.13
CA ARG A 658 9.91 -17.83 23.08
C ARG A 658 9.04 -18.32 24.23
N GLN A 659 8.89 -17.54 25.30
CA GLN A 659 7.94 -17.83 26.38
C GLN A 659 6.47 -17.80 25.93
N ILE A 660 6.17 -17.24 24.74
CA ILE A 660 4.84 -17.36 24.12
C ILE A 660 4.41 -18.83 24.03
N ARG A 661 5.37 -19.75 23.91
CA ARG A 661 5.09 -21.18 23.90
C ARG A 661 4.37 -21.66 25.15
N ASP A 662 4.56 -21.00 26.28
CA ASP A 662 4.02 -21.44 27.57
C ASP A 662 2.57 -20.97 27.79
N PHE A 663 2.01 -20.18 26.87
CA PHE A 663 0.60 -19.82 26.92
C PHE A 663 -0.30 -21.04 26.64
N GLY A 664 -0.95 -21.52 27.70
CA GLY A 664 -1.86 -22.67 27.69
C GLY A 664 -3.25 -22.40 27.08
N LEU A 665 -3.47 -21.23 26.50
CA LEU A 665 -4.76 -20.84 25.91
C LEU A 665 -4.80 -21.23 24.43
N TRP A 666 -4.75 -22.53 24.16
CA TRP A 666 -5.19 -23.04 22.87
C TRP A 666 -6.72 -23.01 22.84
N PRO A 667 -7.38 -22.36 21.86
CA PRO A 667 -8.82 -22.45 21.73
C PRO A 667 -9.18 -23.90 21.37
N THR A 668 -9.47 -24.71 22.38
CA THR A 668 -10.05 -26.04 22.17
C THR A 668 -11.40 -25.84 21.50
N LYS A 669 -11.65 -26.53 20.38
CA LYS A 669 -12.96 -26.53 19.70
C LYS A 669 -14.07 -26.70 20.76
N GLY A 670 -14.78 -25.61 21.07
CA GLY A 670 -15.79 -25.58 22.13
C GLY A 670 -15.82 -24.33 23.00
N THR A 671 -14.72 -23.57 23.13
CA THR A 671 -14.71 -22.30 23.89
C THR A 671 -14.92 -21.09 23.00
N THR A 672 -16.02 -21.06 22.25
CA THR A 672 -16.63 -19.80 21.82
C THR A 672 -17.55 -19.33 22.95
N GLY A 673 -16.99 -18.76 24.00
CA GLY A 673 -17.78 -18.36 25.16
C GLY A 673 -16.98 -17.67 26.26
N ASN A 674 -16.47 -16.47 25.96
CA ASN A 674 -16.63 -15.23 26.73
C ASN A 674 -15.61 -14.19 26.26
#